data_AF-A0A2E8XTS6-F1
#
_entry.id   AF-A0A2E8XTS6-F1
#
_cell.length_a   1.000
_cell.length_b   1.000
_cell.length_c   1.000
_cell.angle_alpha   90.00
_cell.angle_beta   90.00
_cell.angle_gamma   90.00
#
_symmetry.space_group_name_H-M   'P 1'
#
loop_
_entity.id
_entity.type
_entity.pdbx_description
1 polymer ?
#
loop_
_entity_poly.entity_id
_entity_poly.type
_entity_poly.pdbx_seq_one_letter_code
_entity_poly.pdbx_strand_id
1 'polypeptide(L)'
;MGSLDEDTAVRNVPMFGGLVLLAGAMLAALSVFTALLPVDLGVWPRFEPGAMALYFSAAICGIGLLLVWREDKSCVEQAVSHPFVLAALFVFLLSIALAPTSDYPWLSILGYPLIGEGAMRFAAMAVLFAAAMVLRQDRRLLFWLLATLLVASIGASLAFHTWARSGFVSLDVLGITVVSAWIAAWYLVPERHRRWRPIASLNAILPVLIFSANLTAIVMIVVVALPVMLLVRLLLQRFGVSLNHVRAMVVAALFASPFVGFGAVWLIPEITDFLPSVTSRKYNFQVLLAALQDDPTIILWGTGWGEISMVTDRFRTFSDAILWDGSWDGYERDIPHTHNWFLEALFGAGLLAGLGTMAMLAAPIVNVEASRLMPAIFATFLFAGFTMMWPQVAMTVGMVALSIGVCSGQPALPRLQMRTGRPVVLGLPVIVAILLSTGSWLVDEGTSYRRQIVDVRTVGPGSPHSCALHSNSPVYGDLDLTQGFVQTYRAVFRDSQSEIEIPLDDLRLVDAYLCSMGRRQASSESPSLYLALESFRSQVSSDSIPVWLRQRYQASLEGWHVGLTQLLNVAPKRKDMTTGFFLHHMGSGNWRTVESLARALVASDPRDPIGHWFLGLSLAVKGDRGSQAESDQLLRRSLELGIEKILPVSSDFRKQLLKKQAE
;
A
#
# COMPACT_ATOMS: atom_id res chain seq x y z
N MET A 1 -45.26 5.17 17.71
CA MET A 1 -44.15 4.67 16.88
C MET A 1 -44.73 3.59 15.98
N GLY A 2 -45.13 3.96 14.76
CA GLY A 2 -45.73 3.05 13.79
C GLY A 2 -44.73 2.01 13.30
N SER A 3 -45.21 0.77 13.12
CA SER A 3 -44.45 -0.35 12.57
C SER A 3 -44.02 -0.06 11.14
N LEU A 4 -42.72 -0.23 10.84
CA LEU A 4 -42.12 -0.17 9.51
C LEU A 4 -42.49 -1.38 8.62
N ASP A 5 -43.72 -1.89 8.72
CA ASP A 5 -44.23 -2.93 7.82
C ASP A 5 -44.86 -2.34 6.54
N GLU A 6 -45.01 -1.02 6.42
CA GLU A 6 -45.61 -0.37 5.26
C GLU A 6 -44.61 0.54 4.49
N ASP A 7 -44.53 0.30 3.19
CA ASP A 7 -44.31 1.28 2.11
C ASP A 7 -42.93 1.71 1.59
N THR A 8 -41.82 1.05 1.91
CA THR A 8 -40.74 1.01 0.88
C THR A 8 -41.07 -0.11 -0.07
N ALA A 9 -41.88 0.19 -1.10
CA ALA A 9 -42.18 -0.69 -2.22
C ALA A 9 -40.87 -1.34 -2.69
N VAL A 10 -40.71 -2.64 -2.41
CA VAL A 10 -39.56 -3.42 -2.89
C VAL A 10 -39.65 -3.38 -4.41
N ARG A 11 -38.76 -2.63 -5.04
CA ARG A 11 -38.69 -2.59 -6.50
C ARG A 11 -37.99 -3.86 -6.96
N ASN A 12 -38.66 -4.62 -7.82
CA ASN A 12 -38.03 -5.74 -8.49
C ASN A 12 -37.01 -5.18 -9.48
N VAL A 13 -35.73 -5.48 -9.27
CA VAL A 13 -34.69 -5.14 -10.23
C VAL A 13 -34.90 -6.05 -11.47
N PRO A 14 -34.81 -5.53 -12.70
CA PRO A 14 -34.76 -6.32 -13.93
C PRO A 14 -33.99 -7.63 -13.76
N MET A 15 -34.66 -8.76 -13.98
CA MET A 15 -34.11 -10.07 -13.57
C MET A 15 -32.74 -10.35 -14.21
N PHE A 16 -32.62 -10.16 -15.54
CA PHE A 16 -31.37 -10.44 -16.24
C PHE A 16 -30.24 -9.48 -15.84
N GLY A 17 -30.48 -8.16 -15.89
CA GLY A 17 -29.50 -7.16 -15.48
C GLY A 17 -29.10 -7.31 -14.00
N GLY A 18 -30.05 -7.62 -13.13
CA GLY A 18 -29.84 -7.88 -11.71
C GLY A 18 -28.99 -9.14 -11.44
N LEU A 19 -29.18 -10.21 -12.22
CA LEU A 19 -28.35 -11.42 -12.11
C LEU A 19 -26.91 -11.19 -12.57
N VAL A 20 -26.70 -10.46 -13.68
CA VAL A 20 -25.34 -10.07 -14.13
C VAL A 20 -24.66 -9.19 -13.08
N LEU A 21 -25.39 -8.21 -12.54
CA LEU A 21 -24.91 -7.34 -11.48
C LEU A 21 -24.51 -8.11 -10.22
N LEU A 22 -25.34 -9.08 -9.80
CA LEU A 22 -25.08 -9.97 -8.67
C LEU A 22 -23.87 -10.86 -8.93
N ALA A 23 -23.72 -11.43 -10.12
CA ALA A 23 -22.57 -12.26 -10.48
C ALA A 23 -21.25 -11.47 -10.36
N GLY A 24 -21.21 -10.24 -10.88
CA GLY A 24 -20.07 -9.34 -10.69
C GLY A 24 -19.80 -9.04 -9.21
N ALA A 25 -20.84 -8.73 -8.44
CA ALA A 25 -20.69 -8.42 -7.01
C ALA A 25 -20.23 -9.64 -6.20
N MET A 26 -20.71 -10.84 -6.52
CA MET A 26 -20.25 -12.09 -5.91
C MET A 26 -18.77 -12.35 -6.24
N LEU A 27 -18.35 -12.12 -7.49
CA LEU A 27 -16.93 -12.22 -7.87
C LEU A 27 -16.06 -11.22 -7.12
N ALA A 28 -16.50 -9.97 -6.97
CA ALA A 28 -15.81 -8.95 -6.17
C ALA A 28 -15.70 -9.35 -4.69
N ALA A 29 -16.77 -9.91 -4.11
CA ALA A 29 -16.76 -10.40 -2.74
C ALA A 29 -15.80 -11.60 -2.57
N LEU A 30 -15.76 -12.51 -3.54
CA LEU A 30 -14.93 -13.72 -3.52
C LEU A 30 -13.48 -13.46 -3.98
N SER A 31 -13.14 -12.26 -4.43
CA SER A 31 -11.78 -11.92 -4.91
C SER A 31 -10.69 -12.16 -3.86
N VAL A 32 -11.02 -12.14 -2.56
CA VAL A 32 -10.08 -12.52 -1.48
C VAL A 32 -9.50 -13.93 -1.63
N PHE A 33 -10.23 -14.85 -2.27
CA PHE A 33 -9.76 -16.22 -2.48
C PHE A 33 -8.75 -16.34 -3.63
N THR A 34 -8.55 -15.30 -4.44
CA THR A 34 -7.61 -15.38 -5.57
C THR A 34 -6.17 -15.55 -5.11
N ALA A 35 -5.83 -15.05 -3.91
CA ALA A 35 -4.55 -15.28 -3.27
C ALA A 35 -4.27 -16.76 -2.95
N LEU A 36 -5.31 -17.59 -2.84
CA LEU A 36 -5.20 -19.02 -2.60
C LEU A 36 -5.13 -19.83 -3.90
N LEU A 37 -5.21 -19.19 -5.07
CA LEU A 37 -5.07 -19.89 -6.34
C LEU A 37 -3.66 -20.51 -6.41
N PRO A 38 -3.53 -21.77 -6.85
CA PRO A 38 -2.24 -22.41 -7.06
C PRO A 38 -1.60 -21.95 -8.39
N VAL A 39 -1.84 -20.69 -8.78
CA VAL A 39 -1.33 -20.10 -10.01
C VAL A 39 -0.52 -18.90 -9.60
N ASP A 40 0.77 -18.93 -9.92
CA ASP A 40 1.61 -17.78 -9.71
C ASP A 40 1.48 -16.84 -10.91
N LEU A 41 0.88 -15.66 -10.74
CA LEU A 41 0.76 -14.62 -11.77
C LEU A 41 1.53 -13.37 -11.35
N GLY A 42 2.40 -12.86 -12.24
CA GLY A 42 3.18 -11.65 -11.96
C GLY A 42 4.17 -11.77 -10.80
N VAL A 43 4.70 -10.64 -10.35
CA VAL A 43 5.79 -10.57 -9.34
C VAL A 43 5.26 -10.86 -7.95
N TRP A 44 4.03 -10.43 -7.67
CA TRP A 44 3.32 -10.72 -6.41
C TRP A 44 2.15 -11.68 -6.66
N PRO A 45 2.43 -12.99 -6.84
CA PRO A 45 1.42 -13.98 -7.24
C PRO A 45 0.22 -14.12 -6.31
N ARG A 46 0.33 -13.64 -5.07
CA ARG A 46 -0.77 -13.67 -4.10
C ARG A 46 -1.66 -12.44 -4.15
N PHE A 47 -1.20 -11.33 -4.72
CA PHE A 47 -1.90 -10.05 -4.66
C PHE A 47 -2.42 -9.58 -6.02
N GLU A 48 -1.63 -9.76 -7.08
CA GLU A 48 -1.99 -9.33 -8.43
C GLU A 48 -3.27 -10.00 -8.97
N PRO A 49 -3.52 -11.31 -8.76
CA PRO A 49 -4.80 -11.92 -9.12
C PRO A 49 -6.01 -11.23 -8.47
N GLY A 50 -5.81 -10.65 -7.28
CA GLY A 50 -6.81 -9.87 -6.58
C GLY A 50 -7.18 -8.59 -7.32
N ALA A 51 -6.19 -7.89 -7.87
CA ALA A 51 -6.40 -6.70 -8.70
C ALA A 51 -7.12 -7.06 -10.02
N MET A 52 -6.70 -8.15 -10.68
CA MET A 52 -7.37 -8.66 -11.88
C MET A 52 -8.85 -8.95 -11.60
N ALA A 53 -9.14 -9.69 -10.53
CA ALA A 53 -10.51 -10.03 -10.13
C ALA A 53 -11.33 -8.80 -9.74
N LEU A 54 -10.72 -7.81 -9.07
CA LEU A 54 -11.37 -6.53 -8.76
C LEU A 54 -11.84 -5.80 -10.02
N TYR A 55 -10.99 -5.68 -11.05
CA TYR A 55 -11.35 -4.96 -12.27
C TYR A 55 -12.37 -5.72 -13.12
N PHE A 56 -12.23 -7.04 -13.28
CA PHE A 56 -13.23 -7.85 -13.99
C PHE A 56 -14.58 -7.84 -13.28
N SER A 57 -14.62 -7.98 -11.96
CA SER A 57 -15.86 -7.96 -11.19
C SER A 57 -16.56 -6.60 -11.27
N ALA A 58 -15.81 -5.50 -11.14
CA ALA A 58 -16.35 -4.16 -11.32
C ALA A 58 -16.87 -3.93 -12.75
N ALA A 59 -16.16 -4.40 -13.78
CA ALA A 59 -16.63 -4.32 -15.16
C ALA A 59 -17.95 -5.10 -15.38
N ILE A 60 -18.04 -6.33 -14.87
CA ILE A 60 -19.28 -7.14 -14.93
C ILE A 60 -20.42 -6.41 -14.21
N CYS A 61 -20.16 -5.81 -13.05
CA CYS A 61 -21.14 -4.96 -12.38
C CYS A 61 -21.56 -3.76 -13.25
N GLY A 62 -20.62 -3.09 -13.91
CA GLY A 62 -20.93 -1.97 -14.82
C GLY A 62 -21.80 -2.40 -16.01
N ILE A 63 -21.56 -3.58 -16.58
CA ILE A 63 -22.44 -4.18 -17.61
C ILE A 63 -23.83 -4.44 -17.01
N GLY A 64 -23.90 -5.03 -15.81
CA GLY A 64 -25.16 -5.23 -15.09
C GLY A 64 -25.94 -3.93 -14.86
N LEU A 65 -25.26 -2.85 -14.46
CA LEU A 65 -25.86 -1.52 -14.28
C LEU A 65 -26.40 -0.97 -15.61
N LEU A 66 -25.67 -1.11 -16.72
CA LEU A 66 -26.15 -0.69 -18.06
C LEU A 66 -27.41 -1.45 -18.50
N LEU A 67 -27.45 -2.76 -18.22
CA LEU A 67 -28.62 -3.61 -18.51
C LEU A 67 -29.83 -3.20 -17.66
N VAL A 68 -29.63 -2.97 -16.36
CA VAL A 68 -30.70 -2.48 -15.47
C VAL A 68 -31.17 -1.09 -15.91
N TRP A 69 -30.26 -0.18 -16.30
CA TRP A 69 -30.61 1.18 -16.72
C TRP A 69 -31.49 1.20 -17.98
N ARG A 70 -31.34 0.22 -18.89
CA ARG A 70 -32.20 0.09 -20.07
C ARG A 70 -33.68 -0.06 -19.70
N GLU A 71 -33.97 -0.71 -18.58
CA GLU A 71 -35.32 -1.05 -18.12
C GLU A 71 -35.82 -0.13 -16.99
N ASP A 72 -34.99 0.18 -16.00
CA ASP A 72 -35.27 1.14 -14.91
C ASP A 72 -34.14 2.18 -14.80
N LYS A 73 -34.26 3.24 -15.61
CA LYS A 73 -33.31 4.36 -15.61
C LYS A 73 -33.16 5.01 -14.25
N SER A 74 -34.28 5.17 -13.55
CA SER A 74 -34.34 5.91 -12.28
C SER A 74 -33.52 5.23 -11.20
N CYS A 75 -33.56 3.89 -11.15
CA CYS A 75 -32.82 3.09 -10.19
C CYS A 75 -31.30 3.31 -10.31
N VAL A 76 -30.76 3.22 -11.53
CA VAL A 76 -29.32 3.33 -11.77
C VAL A 76 -28.85 4.78 -11.69
N GLU A 77 -29.60 5.73 -12.24
CA GLU A 77 -29.24 7.16 -12.19
C GLU A 77 -29.17 7.68 -10.75
N GLN A 78 -30.07 7.22 -9.86
CA GLN A 78 -30.02 7.54 -8.43
C GLN A 78 -28.80 6.92 -7.74
N ALA A 79 -28.44 5.68 -8.09
CA ALA A 79 -27.27 5.02 -7.51
C ALA A 79 -25.96 5.72 -7.92
N VAL A 80 -25.77 6.00 -9.21
CA VAL A 80 -24.51 6.61 -9.69
C VAL A 80 -24.37 8.10 -9.33
N SER A 81 -25.47 8.78 -9.05
CA SER A 81 -25.48 10.17 -8.55
C SER A 81 -25.40 10.26 -7.02
N HIS A 82 -25.24 9.12 -6.33
CA HIS A 82 -25.04 9.13 -4.89
C HIS A 82 -23.70 9.80 -4.54
N PRO A 83 -23.63 10.71 -3.55
CA PRO A 83 -22.39 11.43 -3.21
C PRO A 83 -21.19 10.53 -2.96
N PHE A 84 -21.43 9.33 -2.42
CA PHE A 84 -20.39 8.32 -2.21
C PHE A 84 -19.77 7.79 -3.53
N VAL A 85 -20.60 7.55 -4.55
CA VAL A 85 -20.13 7.15 -5.89
C VAL A 85 -19.42 8.30 -6.56
N LEU A 86 -19.97 9.51 -6.47
CA LEU A 86 -19.39 10.71 -7.07
C LEU A 86 -18.06 11.08 -6.44
N ALA A 87 -17.86 10.89 -5.14
CA ALA A 87 -16.58 11.13 -4.49
C ALA A 87 -15.49 10.17 -5.00
N ALA A 88 -15.81 8.89 -5.16
CA ALA A 88 -14.90 7.91 -5.76
C ALA A 88 -14.60 8.24 -7.24
N LEU A 89 -15.63 8.61 -8.01
CA LEU A 89 -15.48 9.02 -9.40
C LEU A 89 -14.64 10.31 -9.53
N PHE A 90 -14.80 11.25 -8.60
CA PHE A 90 -14.01 12.47 -8.54
C PHE A 90 -12.53 12.16 -8.32
N VAL A 91 -12.20 11.29 -7.35
CA VAL A 91 -10.80 10.88 -7.13
C VAL A 91 -10.25 10.16 -8.36
N PHE A 92 -11.01 9.27 -8.99
CA PHE A 92 -10.62 8.63 -10.25
C PHE A 92 -10.30 9.65 -11.36
N LEU A 93 -11.24 10.55 -11.67
CA LEU A 93 -11.09 11.49 -12.77
C LEU A 93 -9.96 12.49 -12.52
N LEU A 94 -9.83 12.98 -11.28
CA LEU A 94 -8.73 13.85 -10.88
C LEU A 94 -7.39 13.13 -11.05
N SER A 95 -7.30 11.88 -10.60
CA SER A 95 -6.06 11.09 -10.69
C SER A 95 -5.67 10.80 -12.14
N ILE A 96 -6.64 10.49 -13.02
CA ILE A 96 -6.37 10.34 -14.46
C ILE A 96 -5.91 11.65 -15.08
N ALA A 97 -6.50 12.79 -14.68
CA ALA A 97 -6.12 14.10 -15.20
C ALA A 97 -4.71 14.53 -14.76
N LEU A 98 -4.27 14.12 -13.56
CA LEU A 98 -2.95 14.43 -13.01
C LEU A 98 -1.89 13.36 -13.33
N ALA A 99 -2.27 12.16 -13.78
CA ALA A 99 -1.31 11.12 -14.12
C ALA A 99 -0.23 11.57 -15.13
N PRO A 100 -0.53 12.37 -16.18
CA PRO A 100 0.52 12.86 -17.09
C PRO A 100 1.57 13.78 -16.47
N THR A 101 1.33 14.29 -15.25
CA THR A 101 2.28 15.15 -14.54
C THR A 101 3.13 14.37 -13.53
N SER A 102 2.89 13.06 -13.33
CA SER A 102 3.73 12.23 -12.47
C SER A 102 4.94 11.68 -13.23
N ASP A 103 5.99 11.29 -12.49
CA ASP A 103 7.18 10.66 -13.07
C ASP A 103 6.79 9.35 -13.80
N TYR A 104 5.79 8.62 -13.25
CA TYR A 104 5.29 7.36 -13.81
C TYR A 104 3.77 7.37 -14.02
N PRO A 105 3.25 7.92 -15.13
CA PRO A 105 1.81 8.09 -15.35
C PRO A 105 1.01 6.80 -15.26
N TRP A 106 1.55 5.70 -15.79
CA TRP A 106 0.85 4.42 -15.77
C TRP A 106 0.87 3.75 -14.40
N LEU A 107 1.96 3.92 -13.62
CA LEU A 107 1.98 3.54 -12.21
C LEU A 107 0.89 4.29 -11.44
N SER A 108 0.71 5.59 -11.70
CA SER A 108 -0.36 6.39 -11.09
C SER A 108 -1.77 5.92 -11.48
N ILE A 109 -1.95 5.46 -12.72
CA ILE A 109 -3.23 4.93 -13.20
C ILE A 109 -3.55 3.55 -12.57
N LEU A 110 -2.58 2.65 -12.60
CA LEU A 110 -2.76 1.23 -12.24
C LEU A 110 -2.56 0.97 -10.75
N GLY A 111 -1.71 1.79 -10.11
CA GLY A 111 -1.24 1.64 -8.74
C GLY A 111 -0.03 0.73 -8.63
N TYR A 112 0.56 0.74 -7.44
CA TYR A 112 1.64 -0.21 -7.10
C TYR A 112 1.13 -1.66 -7.19
N PRO A 113 1.78 -2.57 -7.94
CA PRO A 113 1.13 -3.84 -8.31
C PRO A 113 0.78 -4.76 -7.12
N LEU A 114 1.53 -4.68 -6.00
CA LEU A 114 1.21 -5.42 -4.78
C LEU A 114 -0.14 -5.02 -4.15
N ILE A 115 -0.49 -3.73 -4.18
CA ILE A 115 -1.68 -3.23 -3.49
C ILE A 115 -2.81 -2.84 -4.46
N GLY A 116 -2.48 -2.55 -5.72
CA GLY A 116 -3.42 -2.08 -6.75
C GLY A 116 -4.03 -0.73 -6.39
N GLU A 117 -3.30 0.12 -5.68
CA GLU A 117 -3.76 1.44 -5.24
C GLU A 117 -3.39 2.51 -6.26
N GLY A 118 -4.19 2.60 -7.32
CA GLY A 118 -4.10 3.64 -8.35
C GLY A 118 -5.47 4.20 -8.72
N ALA A 119 -5.50 5.11 -9.70
CA ALA A 119 -6.75 5.71 -10.18
C ALA A 119 -7.83 4.67 -10.50
N MET A 120 -7.47 3.57 -11.16
CA MET A 120 -8.39 2.51 -11.57
C MET A 120 -9.13 1.83 -10.41
N ARG A 121 -8.54 1.80 -9.21
CA ARG A 121 -9.20 1.30 -8.00
C ARG A 121 -10.43 2.13 -7.66
N PHE A 122 -10.36 3.45 -7.79
CA PHE A 122 -11.47 4.35 -7.48
C PHE A 122 -12.60 4.23 -8.50
N ALA A 123 -12.29 3.98 -9.78
CA ALA A 123 -13.29 3.63 -10.78
C ALA A 123 -14.01 2.32 -10.41
N ALA A 124 -13.26 1.29 -10.02
CA ALA A 124 -13.83 0.02 -9.57
C ALA A 124 -14.73 0.21 -8.33
N MET A 125 -14.26 0.96 -7.32
CA MET A 125 -15.05 1.28 -6.13
C MET A 125 -16.33 2.04 -6.47
N ALA A 126 -16.29 3.05 -7.35
CA ALA A 126 -17.47 3.80 -7.78
C ALA A 126 -18.55 2.88 -8.38
N VAL A 127 -18.15 1.96 -9.27
CA VAL A 127 -19.05 0.99 -9.89
C VAL A 127 -19.62 0.00 -8.87
N LEU A 128 -18.77 -0.53 -7.96
CA LEU A 128 -19.21 -1.47 -6.92
C LEU A 128 -20.13 -0.82 -5.89
N PHE A 129 -19.91 0.45 -5.53
CA PHE A 129 -20.82 1.22 -4.69
C PHE A 129 -22.20 1.36 -5.33
N ALA A 130 -22.25 1.74 -6.62
CA ALA A 130 -23.50 1.84 -7.36
C ALA A 130 -24.19 0.47 -7.49
N ALA A 131 -23.43 -0.59 -7.76
CA ALA A 131 -23.93 -1.96 -7.84
C ALA A 131 -24.60 -2.40 -6.53
N ALA A 132 -23.94 -2.20 -5.40
CA ALA A 132 -24.49 -2.53 -4.08
C ALA A 132 -25.79 -1.75 -3.79
N MET A 133 -25.87 -0.48 -4.16
CA MET A 133 -27.07 0.34 -3.99
C MET A 133 -28.25 -0.15 -4.84
N VAL A 134 -28.00 -0.58 -6.08
CA VAL A 134 -29.02 -1.16 -6.97
C VAL A 134 -29.46 -2.54 -6.49
N LEU A 135 -28.53 -3.44 -6.16
CA LEU A 135 -28.85 -4.78 -5.65
C LEU A 135 -29.67 -4.74 -4.37
N ARG A 136 -29.47 -3.71 -3.52
CA ARG A 136 -30.25 -3.50 -2.30
C ARG A 136 -31.74 -3.25 -2.53
N GLN A 137 -32.14 -2.83 -3.74
CA GLN A 137 -33.55 -2.57 -4.03
C GLN A 137 -34.36 -3.87 -4.15
N ASP A 138 -33.70 -4.99 -4.47
CA ASP A 138 -34.31 -6.32 -4.56
C ASP A 138 -33.86 -7.20 -3.38
N ARG A 139 -34.81 -7.64 -2.55
CA ARG A 139 -34.50 -8.46 -1.35
C ARG A 139 -33.83 -9.79 -1.68
N ARG A 140 -34.14 -10.42 -2.81
CA ARG A 140 -33.57 -11.72 -3.18
C ARG A 140 -32.13 -11.56 -3.61
N LEU A 141 -31.85 -10.57 -4.47
CA LEU A 141 -30.48 -10.29 -4.91
C LEU A 141 -29.61 -9.82 -3.74
N LEU A 142 -30.14 -8.95 -2.87
CA LEU A 142 -29.46 -8.51 -1.65
C LEU A 142 -29.14 -9.68 -0.72
N PHE A 143 -30.05 -10.62 -0.51
CA PHE A 143 -29.80 -11.80 0.33
C PHE A 143 -28.59 -12.58 -0.16
N TRP A 144 -28.51 -12.87 -1.47
CA TRP A 144 -27.38 -13.59 -2.06
C TRP A 144 -26.08 -12.82 -1.93
N LEU A 145 -26.08 -11.52 -2.19
CA LEU A 145 -24.90 -10.66 -1.98
C LEU A 145 -24.40 -10.75 -0.53
N LEU A 146 -25.29 -10.57 0.45
CA LEU A 146 -24.91 -10.59 1.87
C LEU A 146 -24.43 -11.98 2.31
N ALA A 147 -25.07 -13.05 1.84
CA ALA A 147 -24.61 -14.41 2.08
C ALA A 147 -23.19 -14.63 1.53
N THR A 148 -22.91 -14.16 0.30
CA THR A 148 -21.57 -14.24 -0.28
C THR A 148 -20.54 -13.41 0.47
N LEU A 149 -20.88 -12.19 0.91
CA LEU A 149 -19.98 -11.36 1.74
C LEU A 149 -19.63 -12.05 3.07
N LEU A 150 -20.62 -12.69 3.71
CA LEU A 150 -20.40 -13.44 4.95
C LEU A 150 -19.50 -14.67 4.72
N VAL A 151 -19.80 -15.45 3.68
CA VAL A 151 -19.00 -16.63 3.29
C VAL A 151 -17.59 -16.21 2.90
N ALA A 152 -17.41 -15.13 2.15
CA ALA A 152 -16.10 -14.63 1.79
C ALA A 152 -15.29 -14.21 3.01
N SER A 153 -15.89 -13.49 3.96
CA SER A 153 -15.19 -13.00 5.14
C SER A 153 -14.75 -14.14 6.08
N ILE A 154 -15.69 -15.03 6.43
CA ILE A 154 -15.42 -16.15 7.35
C ILE A 154 -14.60 -17.23 6.64
N GLY A 155 -15.00 -17.60 5.42
CA GLY A 155 -14.36 -18.64 4.63
C GLY A 155 -12.94 -18.30 4.23
N ALA A 156 -12.65 -17.05 3.84
CA ALA A 156 -11.27 -16.63 3.59
C ALA A 156 -10.45 -16.66 4.87
N SER A 157 -10.96 -16.11 5.98
CA SER A 157 -10.26 -16.14 7.27
C SER A 157 -9.88 -17.57 7.68
N LEU A 158 -10.80 -18.52 7.55
CA LEU A 158 -10.53 -19.92 7.83
C LEU A 158 -9.53 -20.53 6.83
N ALA A 159 -9.75 -20.35 5.53
CA ALA A 159 -8.92 -20.93 4.49
C ALA A 159 -7.46 -20.43 4.59
N PHE A 160 -7.27 -19.14 4.76
CA PHE A 160 -5.95 -18.57 5.03
C PHE A 160 -5.38 -19.03 6.36
N HIS A 161 -6.15 -19.11 7.45
CA HIS A 161 -5.60 -19.66 8.70
C HIS A 161 -5.06 -21.09 8.53
N THR A 162 -5.76 -21.92 7.75
CA THR A 162 -5.32 -23.28 7.45
C THR A 162 -4.13 -23.34 6.49
N TRP A 163 -4.08 -22.44 5.50
CA TRP A 163 -3.12 -22.50 4.41
C TRP A 163 -1.88 -21.61 4.63
N ALA A 164 -2.03 -20.44 5.28
CA ALA A 164 -0.98 -19.44 5.51
C ALA A 164 0.13 -19.89 6.46
N ARG A 165 -0.02 -21.02 7.18
CA ARG A 165 1.12 -21.70 7.84
C ARG A 165 2.22 -22.09 6.84
N SER A 166 1.94 -22.05 5.54
CA SER A 166 2.90 -22.25 4.44
C SER A 166 3.64 -20.99 3.96
N GLY A 167 3.41 -19.81 4.56
CA GLY A 167 4.48 -18.83 4.74
C GLY A 167 4.52 -17.52 3.95
N PHE A 168 3.44 -16.93 3.41
CA PHE A 168 3.61 -15.63 2.73
C PHE A 168 2.49 -14.57 2.78
N VAL A 169 1.25 -14.89 3.13
CA VAL A 169 0.22 -13.83 3.32
C VAL A 169 -0.01 -13.62 4.80
N SER A 170 0.32 -12.43 5.31
CA SER A 170 -0.03 -12.09 6.69
C SER A 170 -1.54 -12.19 6.87
N LEU A 171 -1.97 -13.00 7.84
CA LEU A 171 -3.36 -13.16 8.23
C LEU A 171 -4.00 -11.83 8.63
N ASP A 172 -3.18 -10.84 9.00
CA ASP A 172 -3.60 -9.49 9.34
C ASP A 172 -4.40 -8.82 8.23
N VAL A 173 -4.10 -9.10 6.96
CA VAL A 173 -4.81 -8.51 5.81
C VAL A 173 -6.31 -8.82 5.85
N LEU A 174 -6.71 -9.93 6.46
CA LEU A 174 -8.10 -10.36 6.57
C LEU A 174 -8.88 -9.63 7.66
N GLY A 175 -8.19 -8.89 8.55
CA GLY A 175 -8.85 -8.10 9.59
C GLY A 175 -9.88 -7.10 9.03
N ILE A 176 -9.60 -6.51 7.87
CA ILE A 176 -10.52 -5.54 7.23
C ILE A 176 -11.85 -6.19 6.78
N THR A 177 -11.87 -7.52 6.59
CA THR A 177 -13.09 -8.25 6.19
C THR A 177 -14.15 -8.29 7.29
N VAL A 178 -13.80 -7.90 8.53
CA VAL A 178 -14.75 -7.66 9.63
C VAL A 178 -15.84 -6.66 9.21
N VAL A 179 -15.50 -5.64 8.41
CA VAL A 179 -16.47 -4.66 7.90
C VAL A 179 -17.57 -5.40 7.13
N SER A 180 -17.18 -6.32 6.24
CA SER A 180 -18.08 -7.10 5.41
C SER A 180 -18.91 -8.10 6.22
N ALA A 181 -18.26 -8.84 7.14
CA ALA A 181 -18.95 -9.79 8.02
C ALA A 181 -20.01 -9.10 8.91
N TRP A 182 -19.67 -7.94 9.48
CA TRP A 182 -20.57 -7.15 10.32
C TRP A 182 -21.82 -6.72 9.54
N ILE A 183 -21.63 -6.13 8.35
CA ILE A 183 -22.72 -5.63 7.52
C ILE A 183 -23.57 -6.77 6.96
N ALA A 184 -22.95 -7.83 6.47
CA ALA A 184 -23.66 -9.02 5.99
C ALA A 184 -24.61 -9.58 7.07
N ALA A 185 -24.08 -9.86 8.26
CA ALA A 185 -24.87 -10.38 9.37
C ALA A 185 -25.96 -9.41 9.84
N TRP A 186 -25.67 -8.10 9.85
CA TRP A 186 -26.64 -7.09 10.28
C TRP A 186 -27.89 -7.10 9.39
N TYR A 187 -27.71 -7.14 8.07
CA TYR A 187 -28.82 -7.08 7.11
C TYR A 187 -29.46 -8.45 6.81
N LEU A 188 -28.76 -9.56 7.03
CA LEU A 188 -29.35 -10.90 6.94
C LEU A 188 -30.37 -11.18 8.06
N VAL A 189 -30.22 -10.54 9.22
CA VAL A 189 -31.21 -10.65 10.30
C VAL A 189 -32.48 -9.86 9.95
N PRO A 190 -33.65 -10.54 9.85
CA PRO A 190 -34.92 -9.90 9.51
C PRO A 190 -35.33 -8.80 10.50
N GLU A 191 -36.12 -7.82 10.04
CA GLU A 191 -36.56 -6.69 10.89
C GLU A 191 -37.34 -7.15 12.13
N ARG A 192 -38.15 -8.22 12.02
CA ARG A 192 -38.84 -8.87 13.15
C ARG A 192 -37.90 -9.33 14.27
N HIS A 193 -36.61 -9.47 13.97
CA HIS A 193 -35.56 -9.88 14.88
C HIS A 193 -34.48 -8.79 15.08
N ARG A 194 -34.81 -7.52 14.83
CA ARG A 194 -33.87 -6.39 14.90
C ARG A 194 -33.01 -6.36 16.17
N ARG A 195 -33.57 -6.76 17.32
CA ARG A 195 -32.84 -6.81 18.61
C ARG A 195 -31.62 -7.75 18.58
N TRP A 196 -31.63 -8.76 17.71
CA TRP A 196 -30.56 -9.75 17.55
C TRP A 196 -29.47 -9.32 16.58
N ARG A 197 -29.66 -8.23 15.81
CA ARG A 197 -28.68 -7.75 14.82
C ARG A 197 -27.27 -7.53 15.40
N PRO A 198 -27.10 -6.80 16.52
CA PRO A 198 -25.76 -6.60 17.09
C PRO A 198 -25.11 -7.93 17.52
N ILE A 199 -25.90 -8.85 18.08
CA ILE A 199 -25.42 -10.16 18.53
C ILE A 199 -24.99 -11.00 17.33
N ALA A 200 -25.80 -11.08 16.28
CA ALA A 200 -25.47 -11.79 15.05
C ALA A 200 -24.20 -11.22 14.40
N SER A 201 -24.08 -9.89 14.30
CA SER A 201 -22.89 -9.25 13.75
C SER A 201 -21.65 -9.49 14.61
N LEU A 202 -21.74 -9.42 15.95
CA LEU A 202 -20.62 -9.76 16.84
C LEU A 202 -20.18 -11.23 16.68
N ASN A 203 -21.13 -12.16 16.53
CA ASN A 203 -20.82 -13.57 16.29
C ASN A 203 -20.19 -13.78 14.90
N ALA A 204 -20.61 -13.02 13.89
CA ALA A 204 -20.06 -13.12 12.53
C ALA A 204 -18.62 -12.61 12.42
N ILE A 205 -18.26 -11.57 13.17
CA ILE A 205 -16.90 -11.01 13.17
C ILE A 205 -15.92 -11.83 14.00
N LEU A 206 -16.41 -12.57 15.01
CA LEU A 206 -15.55 -13.29 15.96
C LEU A 206 -14.63 -14.32 15.27
N PRO A 207 -15.10 -15.17 14.34
CA PRO A 207 -14.21 -16.05 13.56
C PRO A 207 -13.14 -15.29 12.79
N VAL A 208 -13.49 -14.16 12.17
CA VAL A 208 -12.54 -13.33 11.43
C VAL A 208 -11.45 -12.81 12.35
N LEU A 209 -11.80 -12.32 13.54
CA LEU A 209 -10.84 -11.83 14.53
C LEU A 209 -9.94 -12.95 15.08
N ILE A 210 -10.52 -14.10 15.41
CA ILE A 210 -9.77 -15.25 15.93
C ILE A 210 -8.77 -15.75 14.89
N PHE A 211 -9.20 -15.90 13.63
CA PHE A 211 -8.36 -16.47 12.59
C PHE A 211 -7.36 -15.47 11.99
N SER A 212 -7.71 -14.20 11.90
CA SER A 212 -6.78 -13.15 11.41
C SER A 212 -5.71 -12.79 12.43
N ALA A 213 -5.99 -12.98 13.73
CA ALA A 213 -5.16 -12.51 14.85
C ALA A 213 -4.78 -11.02 14.76
N ASN A 214 -5.59 -10.21 14.03
CA ASN A 214 -5.26 -8.82 13.78
C ASN A 214 -5.59 -7.94 15.00
N LEU A 215 -4.57 -7.54 15.74
CA LEU A 215 -4.73 -6.68 16.92
C LEU A 215 -5.34 -5.30 16.57
N THR A 216 -4.97 -4.72 15.43
CA THR A 216 -5.54 -3.45 14.94
C THR A 216 -7.05 -3.57 14.77
N ALA A 217 -7.53 -4.69 14.21
CA ALA A 217 -8.96 -4.97 14.07
C ALA A 217 -9.67 -4.96 15.43
N ILE A 218 -9.10 -5.69 16.40
CA ILE A 218 -9.66 -5.81 17.75
C ILE A 218 -9.72 -4.43 18.42
N VAL A 219 -8.62 -3.67 18.40
CA VAL A 219 -8.54 -2.33 18.98
C VAL A 219 -9.54 -1.39 18.32
N MET A 220 -9.61 -1.38 16.98
CA MET A 220 -10.54 -0.54 16.25
C MET A 220 -12.00 -0.84 16.57
N ILE A 221 -12.36 -2.11 16.79
CA ILE A 221 -13.72 -2.51 17.16
C ILE A 221 -14.03 -2.11 18.60
N VAL A 222 -13.16 -2.50 19.54
CA VAL A 222 -13.41 -2.39 20.98
C VAL A 222 -13.26 -0.95 21.48
N VAL A 223 -12.27 -0.22 20.98
CA VAL A 223 -11.90 1.11 21.49
C VAL A 223 -12.55 2.24 20.67
N VAL A 224 -12.87 2.02 19.40
CA VAL A 224 -13.38 3.09 18.51
C VAL A 224 -14.80 2.82 18.02
N ALA A 225 -15.00 1.79 17.20
CA ALA A 225 -16.27 1.61 16.48
C ALA A 225 -17.45 1.30 17.41
N LEU A 226 -17.30 0.39 18.38
CA LEU A 226 -18.35 0.09 19.36
C LEU A 226 -18.63 1.29 20.28
N PRO A 227 -17.64 1.93 20.94
CA PRO A 227 -17.88 3.08 21.80
C PRO A 227 -18.53 4.25 21.05
N VAL A 228 -18.09 4.57 19.84
CA VAL A 228 -18.70 5.66 19.04
C VAL A 228 -20.16 5.33 18.68
N MET A 229 -20.44 4.09 18.26
CA MET A 229 -21.82 3.65 17.99
C MET A 229 -22.71 3.77 19.25
N LEU A 230 -22.21 3.33 20.41
CA LEU A 230 -22.93 3.42 21.68
C LEU A 230 -23.15 4.88 22.11
N LEU A 231 -22.12 5.73 22.00
CA LEU A 231 -22.21 7.15 22.30
C LEU A 231 -23.25 7.84 21.42
N VAL A 232 -23.23 7.59 20.11
CA VAL A 232 -24.22 8.16 19.19
C VAL A 232 -25.63 7.69 19.54
N ARG A 233 -25.80 6.41 19.86
CA ARG A 233 -27.09 5.89 20.32
C ARG A 233 -27.57 6.60 21.61
N LEU A 234 -26.67 6.84 22.56
CA LEU A 234 -26.97 7.60 23.78
C LEU A 234 -27.35 9.05 23.49
N LEU A 235 -26.62 9.74 22.61
CA LEU A 235 -26.91 11.11 22.19
C LEU A 235 -28.31 11.23 21.55
N LEU A 236 -28.68 10.29 20.69
CA LEU A 236 -29.99 10.26 20.05
C LEU A 236 -31.12 9.89 21.01
N GLN A 237 -30.94 8.86 21.86
CA GLN A 237 -32.04 8.28 22.66
C GLN A 237 -32.21 8.94 24.03
N ARG A 238 -31.11 9.32 24.68
CA ARG A 238 -31.12 9.85 26.06
C ARG A 238 -31.03 11.36 26.11
N PHE A 239 -30.20 11.96 25.27
CA PHE A 239 -29.96 13.40 25.27
C PHE A 239 -30.79 14.17 24.24
N GLY A 240 -31.55 13.48 23.38
CA GLY A 240 -32.43 14.10 22.39
C GLY A 240 -31.69 14.97 21.37
N VAL A 241 -30.39 14.72 21.13
CA VAL A 241 -29.63 15.45 20.13
C VAL A 241 -30.21 15.15 18.74
N SER A 242 -30.47 16.20 17.96
CA SER A 242 -31.05 16.00 16.63
C SER A 242 -30.13 15.15 15.72
N LEU A 243 -30.73 14.41 14.81
CA LEU A 243 -30.02 13.55 13.86
C LEU A 243 -28.95 14.31 13.04
N ASN A 244 -29.25 15.54 12.62
CA ASN A 244 -28.34 16.34 11.82
C ASN A 244 -27.10 16.77 12.60
N HIS A 245 -27.25 17.13 13.87
CA HIS A 245 -26.12 17.46 14.75
C HIS A 245 -25.24 16.23 14.98
N VAL A 246 -25.85 15.06 15.23
CA VAL A 246 -25.12 13.79 15.34
C VAL A 246 -24.33 13.46 14.08
N ARG A 247 -24.95 13.59 12.90
CA ARG A 247 -24.26 13.37 11.61
C ARG A 247 -23.07 14.32 11.45
N ALA A 248 -23.25 15.61 11.76
CA ALA A 248 -22.18 16.60 11.69
C ALA A 248 -21.02 16.25 12.63
N MET A 249 -21.30 15.85 13.87
CA MET A 249 -20.29 15.41 14.84
C MET A 249 -19.52 14.18 14.34
N VAL A 250 -20.23 13.17 13.81
CA VAL A 250 -19.60 11.97 13.27
C VAL A 250 -18.72 12.30 12.06
N VAL A 251 -19.20 13.12 11.13
CA VAL A 251 -18.43 13.55 9.97
C VAL A 251 -17.19 14.32 10.41
N ALA A 252 -17.32 15.24 11.36
CA ALA A 252 -16.18 15.96 11.91
C ALA A 252 -15.15 15.01 12.55
N ALA A 253 -15.61 14.00 13.29
CA ALA A 253 -14.72 12.98 13.88
C ALA A 253 -14.02 12.13 12.81
N LEU A 254 -14.71 11.77 11.72
CA LEU A 254 -14.10 11.05 10.60
C LEU A 254 -13.03 11.89 9.89
N PHE A 255 -13.32 13.17 9.64
CA PHE A 255 -12.36 14.12 9.07
C PHE A 255 -11.17 14.39 9.99
N ALA A 256 -11.38 14.38 11.31
CA ALA A 256 -10.30 14.54 12.28
C ALA A 256 -9.44 13.27 12.42
N SER A 257 -9.99 12.09 12.12
CA SER A 257 -9.34 10.80 12.40
C SER A 257 -7.95 10.61 11.76
N PRO A 258 -7.65 11.04 10.52
CA PRO A 258 -6.30 10.95 9.98
C PRO A 258 -5.29 11.78 10.75
N PHE A 259 -5.71 12.97 11.22
CA PHE A 259 -4.87 13.88 11.99
C PHE A 259 -4.69 13.41 13.43
N VAL A 260 -5.73 12.81 14.03
CA VAL A 260 -5.63 12.18 15.36
C VAL A 260 -4.71 10.98 15.31
N GLY A 261 -4.81 10.13 14.29
CA GLY A 261 -3.89 9.01 14.07
C GLY A 261 -2.45 9.48 13.89
N PHE A 262 -2.24 10.50 13.06
CA PHE A 262 -0.94 11.15 12.89
C PHE A 262 -0.41 11.71 14.22
N GLY A 263 -1.23 12.48 14.95
CA GLY A 263 -0.85 13.06 16.24
C GLY A 263 -0.54 12.00 17.29
N ALA A 264 -1.30 10.91 17.35
CA ALA A 264 -1.07 9.82 18.30
C ALA A 264 0.29 9.13 18.10
N VAL A 265 0.73 8.96 16.85
CA VAL A 265 2.04 8.40 16.50
C VAL A 265 3.19 9.30 16.98
N TRP A 266 2.98 10.62 17.07
CA TRP A 266 4.00 11.59 17.49
C TRP A 266 3.96 11.95 18.97
N LEU A 267 2.78 12.01 19.57
CA LEU A 267 2.55 12.56 20.91
C LEU A 267 2.60 11.52 22.02
N ILE A 268 2.60 10.23 21.69
CA ILE A 268 2.54 9.14 22.69
C ILE A 268 3.73 8.19 22.48
N PRO A 269 4.94 8.56 22.92
CA PRO A 269 6.15 7.74 22.80
C PRO A 269 5.99 6.34 23.39
N GLU A 270 5.21 6.20 24.46
CA GLU A 270 4.97 4.92 25.12
C GLU A 270 4.21 3.93 24.22
N ILE A 271 3.38 4.42 23.28
CA ILE A 271 2.70 3.57 22.30
C ILE A 271 3.67 3.12 21.20
N THR A 272 4.60 4.00 20.79
CA THR A 272 5.61 3.63 19.80
C THR A 272 6.54 2.55 20.35
N ASP A 273 6.95 2.67 21.61
CA ASP A 273 7.87 1.71 22.22
C ASP A 273 7.21 0.34 22.47
N PHE A 274 5.88 0.30 22.66
CA PHE A 274 5.14 -0.93 22.90
C PHE A 274 4.71 -1.67 21.61
N LEU A 275 4.53 -0.96 20.49
CA LEU A 275 4.01 -1.51 19.24
C LEU A 275 4.94 -1.21 18.05
N PRO A 276 5.78 -2.17 17.61
CA PRO A 276 6.72 -1.97 16.49
C PRO A 276 6.08 -1.40 15.22
N SER A 277 4.85 -1.83 14.91
CA SER A 277 4.13 -1.31 13.75
C SER A 277 3.81 0.20 13.84
N VAL A 278 3.59 0.75 15.04
CA VAL A 278 3.33 2.18 15.23
C VAL A 278 4.62 2.98 15.02
N THR A 279 5.75 2.47 15.52
CA THR A 279 7.09 3.03 15.26
C THR A 279 7.44 3.04 13.78
N SER A 280 7.14 1.96 13.07
CA SER A 280 7.29 1.89 11.60
C SER A 280 6.48 2.95 10.86
N ARG A 281 5.25 3.23 11.30
CA ARG A 281 4.43 4.32 10.76
C ARG A 281 5.01 5.71 11.08
N LYS A 282 5.59 5.88 12.28
CA LYS A 282 6.32 7.11 12.63
C LYS A 282 7.45 7.38 11.63
N TYR A 283 8.27 6.36 11.35
CA TYR A 283 9.36 6.47 10.38
C TYR A 283 8.85 6.80 8.98
N ASN A 284 7.81 6.12 8.50
CA ASN A 284 7.15 6.47 7.24
C ASN A 284 6.68 7.93 7.22
N PHE A 285 6.02 8.40 8.27
CA PHE A 285 5.55 9.80 8.34
C PHE A 285 6.69 10.81 8.34
N GLN A 286 7.81 10.50 8.99
CA GLN A 286 9.01 11.36 8.96
C GLN A 286 9.59 11.49 7.54
N VAL A 287 9.65 10.37 6.83
CA VAL A 287 10.12 10.30 5.43
C VAL A 287 9.20 11.11 4.51
N LEU A 288 7.88 10.94 4.62
CA LEU A 288 6.92 11.71 3.83
C LEU A 288 6.95 13.20 4.18
N LEU A 289 7.11 13.54 5.47
CA LEU A 289 7.21 14.94 5.89
C LEU A 289 8.47 15.58 5.33
N ALA A 290 9.59 14.86 5.29
CA ALA A 290 10.82 15.34 4.65
C ALA A 290 10.60 15.57 3.14
N ALA A 291 9.88 14.69 2.46
CA ALA A 291 9.52 14.88 1.05
C ALA A 291 8.63 16.11 0.84
N LEU A 292 7.63 16.35 1.69
CA LEU A 292 6.78 17.55 1.62
C LEU A 292 7.56 18.85 1.92
N GLN A 293 8.59 18.78 2.76
CA GLN A 293 9.46 19.92 3.05
C GLN A 293 10.39 20.24 1.88
N ASP A 294 10.87 19.21 1.20
CA ASP A 294 11.73 19.33 0.00
C ASP A 294 10.93 19.83 -1.20
N ASP A 295 9.72 19.28 -1.41
CA ASP A 295 8.78 19.71 -2.44
C ASP A 295 7.35 19.91 -1.90
N PRO A 296 7.00 21.17 -1.52
CA PRO A 296 5.64 21.50 -1.08
C PRO A 296 4.57 21.37 -2.18
N THR A 297 4.95 21.29 -3.47
CA THR A 297 3.99 21.20 -4.57
C THR A 297 3.25 19.87 -4.62
N ILE A 298 3.80 18.83 -3.97
CA ILE A 298 3.14 17.54 -3.71
C ILE A 298 1.76 17.75 -3.06
N ILE A 299 1.59 18.77 -2.22
CA ILE A 299 0.28 19.08 -1.61
C ILE A 299 -0.76 19.43 -2.68
N LEU A 300 -0.37 20.05 -3.78
CA LEU A 300 -1.29 20.50 -4.82
C LEU A 300 -1.61 19.38 -5.82
N TRP A 301 -0.57 18.69 -6.31
CA TRP A 301 -0.70 17.78 -7.45
C TRP A 301 -0.42 16.31 -7.11
N GLY A 302 0.16 16.03 -5.94
CA GLY A 302 0.71 14.72 -5.61
C GLY A 302 2.01 14.44 -6.37
N THR A 303 2.62 13.30 -6.06
CA THR A 303 3.69 12.67 -6.84
C THR A 303 3.15 11.67 -7.87
N GLY A 304 1.98 11.08 -7.63
CA GLY A 304 1.42 9.99 -8.41
C GLY A 304 1.13 8.76 -7.55
N TRP A 305 0.07 8.01 -7.86
CA TRP A 305 -0.27 6.82 -7.08
C TRP A 305 0.79 5.74 -7.22
N GLY A 306 1.12 5.05 -6.13
CA GLY A 306 2.13 4.00 -6.11
C GLY A 306 3.59 4.49 -6.05
N GLU A 307 3.84 5.79 -6.16
CA GLU A 307 5.20 6.37 -6.09
C GLU A 307 5.71 6.58 -4.66
N ILE A 308 4.90 6.30 -3.64
CA ILE A 308 5.33 6.41 -2.23
C ILE A 308 6.51 5.50 -1.90
N SER A 309 6.65 4.35 -2.57
CA SER A 309 7.86 3.53 -2.46
C SER A 309 9.10 4.30 -2.89
N MET A 310 9.02 5.03 -4.00
CA MET A 310 10.13 5.84 -4.53
C MET A 310 10.42 7.06 -3.66
N VAL A 311 9.39 7.69 -3.11
CA VAL A 311 9.56 8.73 -2.08
C VAL A 311 10.29 8.16 -0.87
N THR A 312 9.89 6.96 -0.42
CA THR A 312 10.55 6.28 0.70
C THR A 312 12.00 5.98 0.38
N ASP A 313 12.27 5.51 -0.82
CA ASP A 313 13.60 5.24 -1.33
C ASP A 313 14.48 6.49 -1.44
N ARG A 314 13.92 7.65 -1.79
CA ARG A 314 14.65 8.94 -1.84
C ARG A 314 14.95 9.47 -0.44
N PHE A 315 13.99 9.39 0.49
CA PHE A 315 14.04 10.10 1.78
C PHE A 315 14.28 9.21 3.01
N ARG A 316 14.55 7.91 2.84
CA ARG A 316 14.68 6.93 3.94
C ARG A 316 15.59 7.38 5.10
N THR A 317 16.68 8.08 4.79
CA THR A 317 17.68 8.56 5.77
C THR A 317 17.16 9.67 6.69
N PHE A 318 15.99 10.24 6.41
CA PHE A 318 15.29 11.18 7.28
C PHE A 318 14.41 10.51 8.34
N SER A 319 14.28 9.18 8.31
CA SER A 319 13.71 8.46 9.43
C SER A 319 14.65 8.51 10.64
N ASP A 320 14.08 8.51 11.84
CA ASP A 320 14.85 8.30 13.07
C ASP A 320 15.27 6.84 13.30
N ALA A 321 14.97 5.96 12.34
CA ALA A 321 15.29 4.55 12.41
C ALA A 321 16.80 4.31 12.36
N ILE A 322 17.24 3.26 13.05
CA ILE A 322 18.56 2.67 12.83
C ILE A 322 18.43 1.77 11.60
N LEU A 323 19.17 2.07 10.53
CA LEU A 323 18.95 1.45 9.22
C LEU A 323 19.57 0.05 9.09
N TRP A 324 20.45 -0.33 10.02
CA TRP A 324 21.24 -1.56 9.98
C TRP A 324 20.83 -2.62 11.01
N ASP A 325 19.97 -2.29 11.99
CA ASP A 325 19.64 -3.20 13.11
C ASP A 325 18.29 -3.92 12.95
N GLY A 326 17.56 -3.64 11.87
CA GLY A 326 16.24 -4.21 11.63
C GLY A 326 15.11 -3.63 12.49
N SER A 327 15.37 -2.54 13.22
CA SER A 327 14.35 -1.89 14.07
C SER A 327 13.14 -1.37 13.29
N TRP A 328 13.27 -1.16 11.98
CA TRP A 328 12.19 -0.76 11.11
C TRP A 328 11.56 -1.95 10.37
N ASP A 329 10.60 -2.59 11.03
CA ASP A 329 9.90 -3.79 10.51
C ASP A 329 9.24 -3.59 9.13
N GLY A 330 8.69 -2.41 8.86
CA GLY A 330 7.95 -2.11 7.63
C GLY A 330 8.85 -2.10 6.40
N TYR A 331 10.09 -1.65 6.58
CA TYR A 331 11.09 -1.72 5.52
C TYR A 331 11.60 -3.14 5.31
N GLU A 332 11.86 -3.90 6.39
CA GLU A 332 12.29 -5.30 6.27
C GLU A 332 11.24 -6.18 5.58
N ARG A 333 9.96 -5.90 5.84
CA ARG A 333 8.82 -6.63 5.28
C ARG A 333 8.47 -6.19 3.86
N ASP A 334 9.17 -5.20 3.30
CA ASP A 334 8.92 -4.63 1.98
C ASP A 334 7.44 -4.25 1.81
N ILE A 335 6.97 -3.36 2.69
CA ILE A 335 5.58 -2.89 2.74
C ILE A 335 5.56 -1.44 2.21
N PRO A 336 5.36 -1.22 0.90
CA PRO A 336 5.52 0.08 0.26
C PRO A 336 4.22 0.89 0.33
N HIS A 337 3.88 1.36 1.53
CA HIS A 337 2.79 2.31 1.74
C HIS A 337 2.85 2.91 3.15
N THR A 338 2.18 4.04 3.29
CA THR A 338 2.11 4.86 4.50
C THR A 338 1.23 4.27 5.60
N HIS A 339 0.42 3.26 5.26
CA HIS A 339 -0.70 2.77 6.07
C HIS A 339 -1.77 3.83 6.38
N ASN A 340 -1.76 4.98 5.69
CA ASN A 340 -2.68 6.08 5.91
C ASN A 340 -3.27 6.53 4.58
N TRP A 341 -4.51 6.13 4.30
CA TRP A 341 -5.19 6.39 3.04
C TRP A 341 -5.36 7.87 2.70
N PHE A 342 -5.36 8.77 3.69
CA PHE A 342 -5.33 10.21 3.42
C PHE A 342 -3.98 10.63 2.85
N LEU A 343 -2.87 10.14 3.43
CA LEU A 343 -1.53 10.42 2.92
C LEU A 343 -1.30 9.75 1.57
N GLU A 344 -1.79 8.52 1.37
CA GLU A 344 -1.79 7.87 0.05
C GLU A 344 -2.49 8.74 -1.00
N ALA A 345 -3.67 9.29 -0.68
CA ALA A 345 -4.40 10.16 -1.59
C ALA A 345 -3.72 11.52 -1.81
N LEU A 346 -3.12 12.10 -0.76
CA LEU A 346 -2.36 13.33 -0.83
C LEU A 346 -1.14 13.18 -1.75
N PHE A 347 -0.35 12.13 -1.57
CA PHE A 347 0.79 11.83 -2.44
C PHE A 347 0.34 11.30 -3.80
N GLY A 348 -0.80 10.64 -3.90
CA GLY A 348 -1.31 10.09 -5.15
C GLY A 348 -1.76 11.17 -6.15
N ALA A 349 -2.56 12.13 -5.69
CA ALA A 349 -3.16 13.15 -6.56
C ALA A 349 -3.49 14.47 -5.82
N GLY A 350 -2.72 14.80 -4.78
CA GLY A 350 -2.79 16.07 -4.06
C GLY A 350 -3.93 16.18 -3.04
N LEU A 351 -4.04 17.36 -2.45
CA LEU A 351 -4.99 17.67 -1.38
C LEU A 351 -6.44 17.43 -1.80
N LEU A 352 -6.78 17.70 -3.06
CA LEU A 352 -8.12 17.47 -3.59
C LEU A 352 -8.49 15.99 -3.58
N ALA A 353 -7.56 15.09 -3.93
CA ALA A 353 -7.78 13.65 -3.82
C ALA A 353 -7.94 13.23 -2.35
N GLY A 354 -7.10 13.77 -1.44
CA GLY A 354 -7.26 13.58 0.01
C GLY A 354 -8.63 14.03 0.54
N LEU A 355 -9.14 15.18 0.09
CA LEU A 355 -10.49 15.63 0.44
C LEU A 355 -11.57 14.75 -0.19
N GLY A 356 -11.35 14.23 -1.40
CA GLY A 356 -12.22 13.27 -2.07
C GLY A 356 -12.35 11.96 -1.28
N THR A 357 -11.25 11.41 -0.77
CA THR A 357 -11.29 10.19 0.08
C THR A 357 -11.94 10.47 1.43
N MET A 358 -11.73 11.64 2.04
CA MET A 358 -12.48 12.04 3.24
C MET A 358 -13.99 12.19 2.97
N ALA A 359 -14.36 12.75 1.82
CA ALA A 359 -15.76 12.82 1.39
C ALA A 359 -16.36 11.44 1.19
N MET A 360 -15.59 10.46 0.68
CA MET A 360 -16.02 9.06 0.60
C MET A 360 -16.32 8.48 1.99
N LEU A 361 -15.50 8.76 3.01
CA LEU A 361 -15.77 8.31 4.38
C LEU A 361 -17.03 8.95 4.98
N ALA A 362 -17.27 10.24 4.72
CA ALA A 362 -18.42 10.95 5.28
C ALA A 362 -19.74 10.66 4.55
N ALA A 363 -19.70 10.37 3.25
CA ALA A 363 -20.91 10.25 2.42
C ALA A 363 -21.93 9.21 2.92
N PRO A 364 -21.53 8.01 3.40
CA PRO A 364 -22.46 7.05 4.00
C PRO A 364 -23.19 7.62 5.21
N ILE A 365 -22.56 8.44 6.05
CA ILE A 365 -23.15 8.98 7.27
C ILE A 365 -24.15 10.09 6.98
N VAL A 366 -23.80 10.98 6.04
CA VAL A 366 -24.63 12.14 5.69
C VAL A 366 -25.93 11.69 5.01
N ASN A 367 -25.87 10.67 4.16
CA ASN A 367 -26.98 10.28 3.29
C ASN A 367 -27.79 9.07 3.81
N VAL A 368 -27.31 8.34 4.82
CA VAL A 368 -28.03 7.16 5.34
C VAL A 368 -29.28 7.52 6.14
N GLU A 369 -30.37 6.80 5.92
CA GLU A 369 -31.60 6.89 6.74
C GLU A 369 -31.32 6.68 8.25
N ALA A 370 -32.09 7.33 9.12
CA ALA A 370 -31.89 7.25 10.58
C ALA A 370 -31.91 5.81 11.13
N SER A 371 -32.74 4.93 10.55
CA SER A 371 -32.86 3.52 10.91
C SER A 371 -31.58 2.71 10.64
N ARG A 372 -30.75 3.18 9.71
CA ARG A 372 -29.52 2.54 9.21
C ARG A 372 -28.25 3.28 9.63
N LEU A 373 -28.38 4.37 10.39
CA LEU A 373 -27.23 5.15 10.83
C LEU A 373 -26.23 4.34 11.67
N MET A 374 -26.72 3.47 12.56
CA MET A 374 -25.85 2.70 13.46
C MET A 374 -24.88 1.74 12.73
N PRO A 375 -25.35 0.84 11.83
CA PRO A 375 -24.43 -0.02 11.08
C PRO A 375 -23.52 0.78 10.16
N ALA A 376 -23.97 1.91 9.59
CA ALA A 376 -23.14 2.79 8.78
C ALA A 376 -22.00 3.42 9.61
N ILE A 377 -22.30 3.97 10.79
CA ILE A 377 -21.28 4.51 11.71
C ILE A 377 -20.25 3.43 12.04
N PHE A 378 -20.70 2.25 12.46
CA PHE A 378 -19.80 1.16 12.81
C PHE A 378 -18.88 0.78 11.64
N ALA A 379 -19.45 0.53 10.46
CA ALA A 379 -18.69 0.13 9.28
C ALA A 379 -17.73 1.22 8.80
N THR A 380 -18.16 2.48 8.80
CA THR A 380 -17.33 3.61 8.36
C THR A 380 -16.19 3.90 9.33
N PHE A 381 -16.40 3.87 10.65
CA PHE A 381 -15.29 4.04 11.60
C PHE A 381 -14.32 2.88 11.58
N LEU A 382 -14.82 1.66 11.39
CA LEU A 382 -13.95 0.50 11.25
C LEU A 382 -13.12 0.61 9.97
N PHE A 383 -13.74 0.94 8.84
CA PHE A 383 -13.04 1.18 7.58
C PHE A 383 -12.05 2.35 7.66
N ALA A 384 -12.44 3.47 8.26
CA ALA A 384 -11.56 4.62 8.48
C ALA A 384 -10.35 4.22 9.32
N GLY A 385 -10.53 3.59 10.48
CA GLY A 385 -9.39 3.22 11.30
C GLY A 385 -8.49 2.14 10.70
N PHE A 386 -9.05 1.19 9.94
CA PHE A 386 -8.21 0.28 9.16
C PHE A 386 -7.41 1.02 8.11
N THR A 387 -8.04 1.89 7.33
CA THR A 387 -7.34 2.67 6.28
C THR A 387 -6.34 3.68 6.85
N MET A 388 -6.40 4.01 8.15
CA MET A 388 -5.43 4.84 8.85
C MET A 388 -4.27 4.05 9.50
N MET A 389 -4.43 2.73 9.65
CA MET A 389 -3.47 1.89 10.37
C MET A 389 -2.98 0.71 9.53
N TRP A 390 -3.59 0.39 8.39
CA TRP A 390 -3.30 -0.82 7.63
C TRP A 390 -3.55 -0.63 6.13
N PRO A 391 -2.76 -1.24 5.24
CA PRO A 391 -3.09 -1.27 3.82
C PRO A 391 -4.38 -2.00 3.58
N GLN A 392 -5.09 -1.52 2.58
CA GLN A 392 -6.09 -2.33 1.92
C GLN A 392 -5.50 -2.82 0.59
N VAL A 393 -5.34 -4.13 0.47
CA VAL A 393 -4.89 -4.78 -0.76
C VAL A 393 -6.08 -5.00 -1.71
N ALA A 394 -5.82 -5.03 -3.02
CA ALA A 394 -6.84 -5.11 -4.07
C ALA A 394 -7.90 -6.21 -3.85
N MET A 395 -7.48 -7.41 -3.42
CA MET A 395 -8.39 -8.55 -3.17
C MET A 395 -9.43 -8.32 -2.05
N THR A 396 -9.25 -7.29 -1.22
CA THR A 396 -10.21 -6.94 -0.16
C THR A 396 -11.06 -5.71 -0.51
N VAL A 397 -10.68 -4.94 -1.54
CA VAL A 397 -11.37 -3.72 -1.94
C VAL A 397 -12.81 -4.03 -2.35
N GLY A 398 -13.00 -5.08 -3.15
CA GLY A 398 -14.31 -5.43 -3.70
C GLY A 398 -15.38 -5.65 -2.63
N MET A 399 -15.09 -6.52 -1.66
CA MET A 399 -16.03 -6.83 -0.57
C MET A 399 -16.32 -5.64 0.33
N VAL A 400 -15.31 -4.82 0.66
CA VAL A 400 -15.47 -3.66 1.54
C VAL A 400 -16.28 -2.59 0.82
N ALA A 401 -16.01 -2.38 -0.48
CA ALA A 401 -16.74 -1.44 -1.30
C ALA A 401 -18.24 -1.81 -1.34
N LEU A 402 -18.55 -3.08 -1.65
CA LEU A 402 -19.92 -3.58 -1.66
C LEU A 402 -20.60 -3.41 -0.29
N SER A 403 -19.91 -3.74 0.80
CA SER A 403 -20.46 -3.65 2.16
C SER A 403 -20.82 -2.22 2.56
N ILE A 404 -19.93 -1.26 2.31
CA ILE A 404 -20.22 0.16 2.61
C ILE A 404 -21.30 0.69 1.65
N GLY A 405 -21.29 0.25 0.38
CA GLY A 405 -22.34 0.58 -0.60
C GLY A 405 -23.74 0.17 -0.14
N VAL A 406 -23.90 -1.04 0.42
CA VAL A 406 -25.18 -1.51 1.00
C VAL A 406 -25.67 -0.56 2.11
N CYS A 407 -24.74 -0.04 2.93
CA CYS A 407 -25.06 0.81 4.07
C CYS A 407 -25.44 2.24 3.71
N SER A 408 -25.03 2.73 2.54
CA SER A 408 -25.00 4.15 2.19
C SER A 408 -26.36 4.83 2.02
N GLY A 409 -27.48 4.15 2.30
CA GLY A 409 -28.83 4.75 2.21
C GLY A 409 -29.31 5.05 0.79
N GLN A 410 -30.52 5.62 0.67
CA GLN A 410 -30.89 6.38 -0.51
C GLN A 410 -30.54 7.86 -0.24
N PRO A 411 -30.15 8.62 -1.26
CA PRO A 411 -29.77 10.01 -1.07
C PRO A 411 -30.95 10.89 -0.63
N ALA A 412 -30.66 11.92 0.19
CA ALA A 412 -31.69 12.79 0.75
C ALA A 412 -32.27 13.84 -0.22
N LEU A 413 -31.63 14.09 -1.37
CA LEU A 413 -31.98 15.18 -2.31
C LEU A 413 -32.20 14.67 -3.75
N PRO A 414 -33.37 14.08 -4.07
CA PRO A 414 -33.60 13.41 -5.35
C PRO A 414 -33.59 14.32 -6.59
N ARG A 415 -33.84 15.64 -6.45
CA ARG A 415 -33.95 16.56 -7.60
C ARG A 415 -32.61 16.96 -8.22
N LEU A 416 -31.58 17.21 -7.41
CA LEU A 416 -30.24 17.57 -7.93
C LEU A 416 -29.58 16.37 -8.66
N GLN A 417 -30.02 15.17 -8.31
CA GLN A 417 -29.41 13.90 -8.70
C GLN A 417 -29.82 13.39 -10.07
N MET A 418 -31.08 13.58 -10.47
CA MET A 418 -31.50 13.21 -11.84
C MET A 418 -30.73 13.99 -12.91
N ARG A 419 -30.23 15.19 -12.60
CA ARG A 419 -29.43 15.99 -13.54
C ARG A 419 -28.00 15.46 -13.71
N THR A 420 -27.41 14.90 -12.66
CA THR A 420 -26.02 14.38 -12.69
C THR A 420 -25.94 12.89 -12.99
N GLY A 421 -26.99 12.11 -12.72
CA GLY A 421 -26.99 10.66 -12.94
C GLY A 421 -26.84 10.27 -14.41
N ARG A 422 -27.66 10.84 -15.29
CA ARG A 422 -27.64 10.52 -16.72
C ARG A 422 -26.27 10.67 -17.39
N PRO A 423 -25.52 11.78 -17.26
CA PRO A 423 -24.20 11.89 -17.88
C PRO A 423 -23.21 10.86 -17.32
N VAL A 424 -23.27 10.54 -16.02
CA VAL A 424 -22.43 9.48 -15.42
C VAL A 424 -22.75 8.11 -16.01
N VAL A 425 -24.04 7.76 -16.14
CA VAL A 425 -24.43 6.49 -16.79
C VAL A 425 -24.00 6.44 -18.26
N LEU A 426 -24.06 7.56 -18.98
CA LEU A 426 -23.59 7.63 -20.37
C LEU A 426 -22.07 7.44 -20.49
N GLY A 427 -21.28 7.80 -19.46
CA GLY A 427 -19.85 7.52 -19.38
C GLY A 427 -19.50 6.09 -18.93
N LEU A 428 -20.46 5.35 -18.36
CA LEU A 428 -20.25 4.02 -17.82
C LEU A 428 -19.71 2.98 -18.83
N PRO A 429 -20.12 2.97 -20.12
CA PRO A 429 -19.53 2.06 -21.12
C PRO A 429 -18.02 2.26 -21.28
N VAL A 430 -17.55 3.51 -21.21
CA VAL A 430 -16.11 3.84 -21.28
C VAL A 430 -15.40 3.32 -20.04
N ILE A 431 -15.95 3.56 -18.85
CA ILE A 431 -15.39 3.05 -17.58
C ILE A 431 -15.32 1.51 -17.60
N VAL A 432 -16.38 0.84 -18.07
CA VAL A 432 -16.42 -0.62 -18.22
C VAL A 432 -15.35 -1.12 -19.18
N ALA A 433 -15.20 -0.49 -20.34
CA ALA A 433 -14.18 -0.88 -21.31
C ALA A 433 -12.77 -0.73 -20.71
N ILE A 434 -12.49 0.39 -20.03
CA ILE A 434 -11.19 0.63 -19.38
C ILE A 434 -10.94 -0.42 -18.28
N LEU A 435 -11.94 -0.74 -17.44
CA LEU A 435 -11.81 -1.77 -16.40
C LEU A 435 -11.54 -3.16 -16.99
N LEU A 436 -12.25 -3.56 -18.05
CA LEU A 436 -12.01 -4.82 -18.76
C LEU A 436 -10.61 -4.86 -19.37
N SER A 437 -10.22 -3.82 -20.10
CA SER A 437 -8.90 -3.72 -20.71
C SER A 437 -7.78 -3.76 -19.67
N THR A 438 -7.97 -3.08 -18.53
CA THR A 438 -7.00 -3.10 -17.42
C THR A 438 -6.87 -4.50 -16.82
N GLY A 439 -8.00 -5.16 -16.52
CA GLY A 439 -8.00 -6.54 -16.01
C GLY A 439 -7.34 -7.51 -16.99
N SER A 440 -7.65 -7.41 -18.28
CA SER A 440 -7.06 -8.25 -19.33
C SER A 440 -5.56 -7.99 -19.50
N TRP A 441 -5.14 -6.72 -19.48
CA TRP A 441 -3.74 -6.36 -19.59
C TRP A 441 -2.92 -6.87 -18.39
N LEU A 442 -3.45 -6.77 -17.17
CA LEU A 442 -2.78 -7.34 -15.98
C LEU A 442 -2.63 -8.86 -16.06
N VAL A 443 -3.63 -9.58 -16.60
CA VAL A 443 -3.51 -11.03 -16.84
C VAL A 443 -2.42 -11.33 -17.87
N ASP A 444 -2.41 -10.60 -19.00
CA ASP A 444 -1.39 -10.77 -20.03
C ASP A 444 0.02 -10.47 -19.47
N GLU A 445 0.17 -9.38 -18.73
CA GLU A 445 1.43 -9.01 -18.09
C GLU A 445 1.89 -10.07 -17.08
N GLY A 446 1.01 -10.48 -16.16
CA GLY A 446 1.33 -11.46 -15.14
C GLY A 446 1.69 -12.83 -15.72
N THR A 447 1.07 -13.24 -16.84
CA THR A 447 1.41 -14.47 -17.56
C THR A 447 2.67 -14.33 -18.41
N SER A 448 2.90 -13.16 -19.01
CA SER A 448 4.13 -12.82 -19.74
C SER A 448 5.34 -12.91 -18.81
N TYR A 449 5.25 -12.29 -17.62
CA TYR A 449 6.29 -12.38 -16.59
C TYR A 449 6.67 -13.84 -16.31
N ARG A 450 5.68 -14.70 -16.04
CA ARG A 450 5.92 -16.10 -15.70
C ARG A 450 6.57 -16.88 -16.82
N ARG A 451 6.15 -16.63 -18.06
CA ARG A 451 6.77 -17.22 -19.25
C ARG A 451 8.23 -16.82 -19.37
N GLN A 452 8.55 -15.54 -19.17
CA GLN A 452 9.94 -15.04 -19.22
C GLN A 452 10.82 -15.67 -18.15
N ILE A 453 10.33 -15.80 -16.91
CA ILE A 453 11.08 -16.43 -15.81
C ILE A 453 11.34 -17.92 -16.09
N VAL A 454 10.31 -18.66 -16.52
CA VAL A 454 10.45 -20.07 -16.87
C VAL A 454 11.43 -20.26 -18.03
N ASP A 455 11.36 -19.40 -19.05
CA ASP A 455 12.26 -19.44 -20.19
C ASP A 455 13.71 -19.18 -19.79
N VAL A 456 13.99 -18.15 -18.97
CA VAL A 456 15.33 -17.87 -18.44
C VAL A 456 15.87 -19.01 -17.60
N ARG A 457 15.04 -19.63 -16.74
CA ARG A 457 15.47 -20.79 -15.94
C ARG A 457 15.84 -21.97 -16.85
N THR A 458 15.03 -22.23 -17.87
CA THR A 458 15.20 -23.37 -18.78
C THR A 458 16.38 -23.19 -19.74
N VAL A 459 16.45 -22.04 -20.42
CA VAL A 459 17.39 -21.78 -21.52
C VAL A 459 18.66 -21.05 -21.04
N GLY A 460 18.60 -20.35 -19.90
CA GLY A 460 19.72 -19.59 -19.37
C GLY A 460 20.10 -18.39 -20.24
N PRO A 461 21.40 -18.14 -20.49
CA PRO A 461 21.88 -17.00 -21.28
C PRO A 461 21.43 -16.99 -22.76
N GLY A 462 20.95 -18.12 -23.28
CA GLY A 462 20.42 -18.20 -24.64
C GLY A 462 18.97 -17.71 -24.78
N SER A 463 18.30 -17.41 -23.67
CA SER A 463 16.93 -16.88 -23.69
C SER A 463 16.92 -15.47 -24.30
N PRO A 464 15.92 -15.13 -25.15
CA PRO A 464 15.74 -13.75 -25.59
C PRO A 464 15.42 -12.79 -24.42
N HIS A 465 15.04 -13.32 -23.26
CA HIS A 465 14.67 -12.58 -22.06
C HIS A 465 15.83 -12.39 -21.08
N SER A 466 17.00 -13.01 -21.28
CA SER A 466 18.14 -12.92 -20.36
C SER A 466 18.60 -11.49 -20.09
N CYS A 467 18.33 -10.54 -21.00
CA CYS A 467 18.66 -9.12 -20.82
C CYS A 467 17.45 -8.23 -21.13
N ALA A 468 16.24 -8.78 -21.05
CA ALA A 468 14.99 -8.08 -21.34
C ALA A 468 13.85 -8.59 -20.44
N LEU A 469 14.18 -9.05 -19.22
CA LEU A 469 13.18 -9.43 -18.23
C LEU A 469 12.29 -8.21 -17.92
N HIS A 470 11.00 -8.50 -17.78
CA HIS A 470 9.95 -7.52 -17.47
C HIS A 470 9.89 -6.36 -18.46
N SER A 471 9.80 -6.60 -19.76
CA SER A 471 9.86 -5.52 -20.77
C SER A 471 8.97 -4.29 -20.50
N ASN A 472 7.84 -4.45 -19.81
CA ASN A 472 6.92 -3.37 -19.47
C ASN A 472 7.18 -2.71 -18.10
N SER A 473 8.17 -3.17 -17.35
CA SER A 473 8.51 -2.64 -16.04
C SER A 473 8.81 -1.12 -15.97
N PRO A 474 9.25 -0.41 -17.04
CA PRO A 474 9.33 1.06 -17.01
C PRO A 474 7.96 1.73 -16.78
N VAL A 475 6.86 1.07 -17.17
CA VAL A 475 5.47 1.51 -16.92
C VAL A 475 5.17 1.60 -15.41
N TYR A 476 5.86 0.79 -14.60
CA TYR A 476 5.76 0.73 -13.14
C TYR A 476 6.95 1.36 -12.43
N GLY A 477 7.75 2.18 -13.13
CA GLY A 477 8.97 2.77 -12.56
C GLY A 477 9.99 1.75 -12.07
N ASP A 478 10.12 0.65 -12.81
CA ASP A 478 11.06 -0.44 -12.55
C ASP A 478 10.84 -1.21 -11.22
N LEU A 479 9.70 -1.01 -10.54
CA LEU A 479 9.45 -1.59 -9.21
C LEU A 479 9.29 -3.11 -9.22
N ASP A 480 8.61 -3.65 -10.21
CA ASP A 480 8.43 -5.09 -10.47
C ASP A 480 9.76 -5.80 -10.81
N LEU A 481 10.59 -5.20 -11.67
CA LEU A 481 11.94 -5.68 -11.98
C LEU A 481 12.83 -5.65 -10.73
N THR A 482 12.81 -4.54 -10.00
CA THR A 482 13.56 -4.34 -8.76
C THR A 482 13.16 -5.38 -7.73
N GLN A 483 11.86 -5.58 -7.51
CA GLN A 483 11.38 -6.51 -6.51
C GLN A 483 11.68 -7.96 -6.87
N GLY A 484 11.47 -8.34 -8.13
CA GLY A 484 11.85 -9.67 -8.62
C GLY A 484 13.34 -9.95 -8.42
N PHE A 485 14.20 -8.96 -8.70
CA PHE A 485 15.64 -9.06 -8.46
C PHE A 485 15.96 -9.22 -6.97
N VAL A 486 15.44 -8.33 -6.11
CA VAL A 486 15.71 -8.31 -4.68
C VAL A 486 15.28 -9.62 -4.00
N GLN A 487 14.09 -10.12 -4.32
CA GLN A 487 13.62 -11.40 -3.79
C GLN A 487 14.52 -12.56 -4.21
N THR A 488 14.91 -12.60 -5.49
CA THR A 488 15.72 -13.71 -6.04
C THR A 488 17.12 -13.71 -5.45
N TYR A 489 17.85 -12.59 -5.49
CA TYR A 489 19.24 -12.59 -5.03
C TYR A 489 19.33 -12.76 -3.50
N ARG A 490 18.39 -12.21 -2.72
CA ARG A 490 18.37 -12.41 -1.26
C ARG A 490 18.12 -13.87 -0.88
N ALA A 491 17.25 -14.56 -1.62
CA ALA A 491 17.05 -16.00 -1.43
C ALA A 491 18.34 -16.77 -1.70
N VAL A 492 18.97 -16.54 -2.86
CA VAL A 492 20.27 -17.13 -3.22
C VAL A 492 21.33 -16.87 -2.14
N PHE A 493 21.46 -15.63 -1.66
CA PHE A 493 22.51 -15.25 -0.71
C PHE A 493 22.27 -15.88 0.67
N ARG A 494 21.03 -15.87 1.16
CA ARG A 494 20.65 -16.53 2.42
C ARG A 494 20.86 -18.04 2.35
N ASP A 495 20.47 -18.67 1.26
CA ASP A 495 20.60 -20.12 1.09
C ASP A 495 22.09 -20.50 0.98
N SER A 496 22.91 -19.65 0.33
CA SER A 496 24.37 -19.81 0.29
C SER A 496 25.05 -19.72 1.67
N GLN A 497 24.53 -18.88 2.56
CA GLN A 497 25.01 -18.75 3.94
C GLN A 497 24.58 -19.91 4.83
N SER A 498 23.48 -20.57 4.47
CA SER A 498 22.93 -21.72 5.18
C SER A 498 23.48 -23.05 4.66
N GLU A 499 24.50 -23.01 3.78
CA GLU A 499 25.09 -24.17 3.11
C GLU A 499 24.06 -25.01 2.33
N ILE A 500 22.95 -24.40 1.92
CA ILE A 500 21.94 -25.03 1.07
C ILE A 500 22.42 -24.96 -0.38
N GLU A 501 22.33 -26.06 -1.10
CA GLU A 501 22.66 -26.10 -2.53
C GLU A 501 21.75 -25.14 -3.30
N ILE A 502 22.36 -24.20 -4.03
CA ILE A 502 21.64 -23.19 -4.80
C ILE A 502 21.35 -23.77 -6.19
N PRO A 503 20.07 -23.85 -6.61
CA PRO A 503 19.73 -24.28 -7.96
C PRO A 503 20.40 -23.39 -9.01
N LEU A 504 20.99 -24.01 -10.04
CA LEU A 504 21.60 -23.28 -11.17
C LEU A 504 20.60 -22.33 -11.84
N ASP A 505 19.33 -22.71 -11.86
CA ASP A 505 18.24 -21.92 -12.43
C ASP A 505 18.03 -20.59 -11.71
N ASP A 506 18.25 -20.55 -10.40
CA ASP A 506 18.15 -19.29 -9.63
C ASP A 506 19.38 -18.41 -9.86
N LEU A 507 20.56 -18.98 -10.02
CA LEU A 507 21.76 -18.23 -10.44
C LEU A 507 21.61 -17.63 -11.84
N ARG A 508 21.04 -18.39 -12.80
CA ARG A 508 20.70 -17.87 -14.14
C ARG A 508 19.70 -16.73 -14.06
N LEU A 509 18.74 -16.83 -13.15
CA LEU A 509 17.75 -15.78 -12.96
C LEU A 509 18.36 -14.50 -12.39
N VAL A 510 19.27 -14.60 -11.40
CA VAL A 510 20.03 -13.45 -10.90
C VAL A 510 20.85 -12.79 -12.01
N ASP A 511 21.56 -13.57 -12.85
CA ASP A 511 22.29 -13.03 -14.01
C ASP A 511 21.36 -12.25 -14.94
N ALA A 512 20.18 -12.80 -15.21
CA ALA A 512 19.24 -12.19 -16.14
C ALA A 512 18.65 -10.88 -15.61
N TYR A 513 18.38 -10.82 -14.29
CA TYR A 513 17.99 -9.58 -13.62
C TYR A 513 19.10 -8.53 -13.71
N LEU A 514 20.34 -8.90 -13.39
CA LEU A 514 21.49 -8.00 -13.48
C LEU A 514 21.67 -7.44 -14.90
N CYS A 515 21.56 -8.28 -15.93
CA CYS A 515 21.67 -7.81 -17.31
C CYS A 515 20.53 -6.86 -17.68
N SER A 516 19.30 -7.19 -17.29
CA SER A 516 18.10 -6.38 -17.58
C SER A 516 18.16 -5.02 -16.87
N MET A 517 18.56 -4.99 -15.61
CA MET A 517 18.76 -3.75 -14.85
C MET A 517 19.94 -2.93 -15.39
N GLY A 518 21.07 -3.56 -15.72
CA GLY A 518 22.24 -2.88 -16.28
C GLY A 518 21.92 -2.17 -17.60
N ARG A 519 21.10 -2.77 -18.47
CA ARG A 519 20.64 -2.12 -19.71
C ARG A 519 19.77 -0.89 -19.47
N ARG A 520 18.99 -0.88 -18.38
CA ARG A 520 18.08 0.21 -18.02
C ARG A 520 18.72 1.28 -17.17
N GLN A 521 19.80 0.95 -16.47
CA GLN A 521 20.52 1.84 -15.58
C GLN A 521 20.95 3.15 -16.27
N ALA A 522 21.17 3.14 -17.58
CA ALA A 522 21.54 4.33 -18.34
C ALA A 522 20.37 5.31 -18.60
N SER A 523 19.12 4.86 -18.50
CA SER A 523 17.93 5.63 -18.87
C SER A 523 16.82 5.67 -17.81
N SER A 524 16.97 4.92 -16.72
CA SER A 524 15.98 4.88 -15.64
C SER A 524 16.19 6.04 -14.67
N GLU A 525 15.10 6.64 -14.22
CA GLU A 525 15.10 7.62 -13.12
C GLU A 525 14.64 6.98 -11.79
N SER A 526 14.43 5.66 -11.78
CA SER A 526 13.88 4.93 -10.64
C SER A 526 14.92 4.80 -9.53
N PRO A 527 14.72 5.44 -8.36
CA PRO A 527 15.64 5.29 -7.23
C PRO A 527 15.71 3.83 -6.78
N SER A 528 14.58 3.10 -6.83
CA SER A 528 14.49 1.69 -6.43
C SER A 528 15.42 0.78 -7.24
N LEU A 529 15.50 1.00 -8.56
CA LEU A 529 16.39 0.24 -9.46
C LEU A 529 17.85 0.41 -9.04
N TYR A 530 18.30 1.66 -8.84
CA TYR A 530 19.68 1.93 -8.44
C TYR A 530 19.96 1.38 -7.04
N LEU A 531 19.05 1.58 -6.10
CA LEU A 531 19.22 1.09 -4.72
C LEU A 531 19.38 -0.42 -4.67
N ALA A 532 18.63 -1.17 -5.47
CA ALA A 532 18.78 -2.62 -5.52
C ALA A 532 20.11 -3.05 -6.12
N LEU A 533 20.59 -2.39 -7.19
CA LEU A 533 21.93 -2.64 -7.75
C LEU A 533 23.04 -2.35 -6.75
N GLU A 534 22.98 -1.19 -6.08
CA GLU A 534 23.97 -0.77 -5.11
C GLU A 534 23.96 -1.66 -3.85
N SER A 535 22.77 -2.09 -3.42
CA SER A 535 22.61 -3.08 -2.34
C SER A 535 23.22 -4.43 -2.73
N PHE A 536 22.98 -4.90 -3.96
CA PHE A 536 23.56 -6.13 -4.46
C PHE A 536 25.09 -6.06 -4.49
N ARG A 537 25.66 -5.00 -5.07
CA ARG A 537 27.13 -4.77 -5.10
C ARG A 537 27.72 -4.74 -3.70
N SER A 538 27.06 -4.07 -2.76
CA SER A 538 27.47 -4.07 -1.35
C SER A 538 27.52 -5.49 -0.77
N GLN A 539 26.53 -6.33 -1.05
CA GLN A 539 26.54 -7.71 -0.56
C GLN A 539 27.58 -8.59 -1.26
N VAL A 540 27.79 -8.41 -2.57
CA VAL A 540 28.88 -9.11 -3.30
C VAL A 540 30.24 -8.75 -2.71
N SER A 541 30.45 -7.49 -2.35
CA SER A 541 31.70 -7.03 -1.74
C SER A 541 31.92 -7.51 -0.30
N SER A 542 30.88 -8.03 0.36
CA SER A 542 30.93 -8.46 1.75
C SER A 542 31.63 -9.81 1.91
N ASP A 543 32.29 -9.98 3.06
CA ASP A 543 32.85 -11.26 3.47
C ASP A 543 31.81 -12.28 3.92
N SER A 544 30.55 -11.88 4.03
CA SER A 544 29.44 -12.73 4.48
C SER A 544 28.94 -13.73 3.44
N ILE A 545 29.42 -13.70 2.19
CA ILE A 545 29.03 -14.66 1.15
C ILE A 545 30.19 -15.57 0.75
N PRO A 546 29.91 -16.83 0.31
CA PRO A 546 30.94 -17.75 -0.14
C PRO A 546 31.80 -17.21 -1.28
N VAL A 547 33.09 -17.55 -1.27
CA VAL A 547 34.09 -17.07 -2.24
C VAL A 547 33.68 -17.34 -3.68
N TRP A 548 33.13 -18.50 -3.99
CA TRP A 548 32.71 -18.85 -5.35
C TRP A 548 31.59 -17.95 -5.87
N LEU A 549 30.65 -17.54 -5.00
CA LEU A 549 29.54 -16.67 -5.36
C LEU A 549 30.03 -15.24 -5.58
N ARG A 550 30.98 -14.80 -4.74
CA ARG A 550 31.70 -13.53 -4.94
C ARG A 550 32.44 -13.50 -6.26
N GLN A 551 33.19 -14.55 -6.59
CA GLN A 551 33.92 -14.66 -7.85
C GLN A 551 32.98 -14.59 -9.07
N ARG A 552 31.82 -15.26 -9.01
CA ARG A 552 30.81 -15.21 -10.07
C ARG A 552 30.34 -13.79 -10.37
N TYR A 553 30.07 -13.00 -9.33
CA TYR A 553 29.54 -11.65 -9.47
C TYR A 553 30.59 -10.54 -9.35
N GLN A 554 31.88 -10.87 -9.38
CA GLN A 554 32.97 -9.90 -9.26
C GLN A 554 32.87 -8.79 -10.33
N ALA A 555 32.48 -9.14 -11.55
CA ALA A 555 32.30 -8.19 -12.65
C ALA A 555 31.20 -7.14 -12.36
N SER A 556 30.24 -7.42 -11.46
CA SER A 556 29.22 -6.45 -11.06
C SER A 556 29.80 -5.26 -10.28
N LEU A 557 31.00 -5.40 -9.72
CA LEU A 557 31.72 -4.34 -9.01
C LEU A 557 32.50 -3.42 -9.98
N GLU A 558 32.65 -3.82 -11.25
CA GLU A 558 33.27 -2.97 -12.26
C GLU A 558 32.41 -1.73 -12.50
N GLY A 559 33.03 -0.55 -12.51
CA GLY A 559 32.32 0.71 -12.70
C GLY A 559 31.35 1.08 -11.56
N TRP A 560 31.44 0.46 -10.37
CA TRP A 560 30.53 0.73 -9.25
C TRP A 560 30.38 2.23 -8.94
N HIS A 561 31.46 3.01 -8.98
CA HIS A 561 31.42 4.47 -8.79
C HIS A 561 30.46 5.20 -9.74
N VAL A 562 30.28 4.72 -10.98
CA VAL A 562 29.34 5.28 -11.96
C VAL A 562 27.91 5.06 -11.50
N GLY A 563 27.58 3.83 -11.08
CA GLY A 563 26.25 3.50 -10.57
C GLY A 563 25.91 4.24 -9.29
N LEU A 564 26.87 4.35 -8.37
CA LEU A 564 26.72 5.13 -7.14
C LEU A 564 26.50 6.62 -7.44
N THR A 565 27.22 7.18 -8.41
CA THR A 565 27.02 8.59 -8.83
C THR A 565 25.62 8.79 -9.42
N GLN A 566 25.15 7.87 -10.27
CA GLN A 566 23.80 7.93 -10.81
C GLN A 566 22.74 7.84 -9.72
N LEU A 567 22.91 6.92 -8.75
CA LEU A 567 22.04 6.85 -7.56
C LEU A 567 21.99 8.20 -6.84
N LEU A 568 23.14 8.81 -6.56
CA LEU A 568 23.21 10.09 -5.85
C LEU A 568 22.67 11.26 -6.68
N ASN A 569 22.54 11.12 -8.00
CA ASN A 569 21.86 12.11 -8.82
C ASN A 569 20.32 11.99 -8.69
N VAL A 570 19.77 10.78 -8.71
CA VAL A 570 18.31 10.56 -8.62
C VAL A 570 17.79 10.55 -7.18
N ALA A 571 18.65 10.24 -6.22
CA ALA A 571 18.35 10.21 -4.79
C ALA A 571 19.53 10.80 -3.98
N PRO A 572 19.77 12.13 -4.03
CA PRO A 572 20.94 12.78 -3.41
C PRO A 572 21.06 12.59 -1.89
N LYS A 573 19.96 12.24 -1.22
CA LYS A 573 19.90 11.98 0.22
C LYS A 573 20.31 10.55 0.59
N ARG A 574 20.48 9.66 -0.38
CA ARG A 574 20.85 8.25 -0.20
C ARG A 574 22.36 8.01 -0.15
N LYS A 575 23.04 8.92 0.57
CA LYS A 575 24.48 8.84 0.84
C LYS A 575 24.84 7.62 1.69
N ASP A 576 23.89 7.06 2.44
CA ASP A 576 24.02 5.77 3.16
C ASP A 576 24.52 4.64 2.27
N MET A 577 24.15 4.65 0.98
CA MET A 577 24.55 3.62 0.02
C MET A 577 26.03 3.68 -0.37
N THR A 578 26.73 4.78 -0.08
CA THR A 578 28.18 4.88 -0.29
C THR A 578 28.99 4.01 0.68
N THR A 579 28.36 3.57 1.78
CA THR A 579 29.00 2.77 2.83
C THR A 579 29.59 1.47 2.30
N GLY A 580 28.84 0.70 1.51
CA GLY A 580 29.34 -0.55 0.92
C GLY A 580 30.54 -0.31 0.01
N PHE A 581 30.48 0.75 -0.80
CA PHE A 581 31.57 1.17 -1.68
C PHE A 581 32.83 1.54 -0.89
N PHE A 582 32.68 2.31 0.20
CA PHE A 582 33.79 2.65 1.07
C PHE A 582 34.42 1.42 1.73
N LEU A 583 33.62 0.53 2.31
CA LEU A 583 34.11 -0.70 2.94
C LEU A 583 34.88 -1.59 1.96
N HIS A 584 34.39 -1.73 0.73
CA HIS A 584 35.09 -2.46 -0.33
C HIS A 584 36.47 -1.85 -0.65
N HIS A 585 36.54 -0.53 -0.82
CA HIS A 585 37.80 0.15 -1.12
C HIS A 585 38.77 0.19 0.06
N MET A 586 38.26 0.24 1.29
CA MET A 586 39.07 0.09 2.50
C MET A 586 39.68 -1.31 2.60
N GLY A 587 38.87 -2.36 2.37
CA GLY A 587 39.33 -3.75 2.40
C GLY A 587 40.42 -4.07 1.36
N SER A 588 40.43 -3.32 0.25
CA SER A 588 41.47 -3.42 -0.79
C SER A 588 42.63 -2.42 -0.60
N GLY A 589 42.65 -1.65 0.48
CA GLY A 589 43.69 -0.67 0.77
C GLY A 589 43.67 0.60 -0.11
N ASN A 590 42.61 0.81 -0.90
CA ASN A 590 42.47 1.97 -1.77
C ASN A 590 41.94 3.21 -1.02
N TRP A 591 42.72 3.68 -0.04
CA TRP A 591 42.37 4.83 0.80
C TRP A 591 42.28 6.16 0.04
N ARG A 592 42.96 6.27 -1.11
CA ARG A 592 42.89 7.47 -1.95
C ARG A 592 41.49 7.69 -2.52
N THR A 593 40.84 6.63 -3.00
CA THR A 593 39.45 6.68 -3.48
C THR A 593 38.49 7.02 -2.34
N VAL A 594 38.68 6.40 -1.17
CA VAL A 594 37.88 6.67 0.04
C VAL A 594 37.98 8.15 0.43
N GLU A 595 39.21 8.68 0.57
CA GLU A 595 39.44 10.07 0.92
C GLU A 595 38.82 11.04 -0.10
N SER A 596 39.03 10.78 -1.41
CA SER A 596 38.53 11.65 -2.48
C SER A 596 37.01 11.77 -2.46
N LEU A 597 36.29 10.65 -2.36
CA LEU A 597 34.83 10.65 -2.34
C LEU A 597 34.30 11.21 -1.01
N ALA A 598 34.92 10.87 0.12
CA ALA A 598 34.52 11.40 1.42
C ALA A 598 34.67 12.94 1.49
N ARG A 599 35.76 13.50 0.92
CA ARG A 599 35.92 14.95 0.77
C ARG A 599 34.83 15.56 -0.12
N ALA A 600 34.49 14.92 -1.23
CA ALA A 600 33.41 15.39 -2.11
C ALA A 600 32.05 15.40 -1.39
N LEU A 601 31.75 14.38 -0.58
CA LEU A 601 30.54 14.33 0.25
C LEU A 601 30.50 15.47 1.27
N VAL A 602 31.57 15.69 2.04
CA VAL A 602 31.66 16.78 3.02
C VAL A 602 31.61 18.17 2.35
N ALA A 603 32.20 18.31 1.15
CA ALA A 603 32.13 19.55 0.40
C ALA A 603 30.72 19.83 -0.14
N SER A 604 29.99 18.79 -0.56
CA SER A 604 28.59 18.91 -0.99
C SER A 604 27.64 19.22 0.17
N ASP A 605 27.94 18.68 1.35
CA ASP A 605 27.14 18.83 2.56
C ASP A 605 28.07 18.77 3.79
N PRO A 606 28.39 19.93 4.41
CA PRO A 606 29.23 19.98 5.60
C PRO A 606 28.66 19.23 6.81
N ARG A 607 27.41 18.75 6.76
CA ARG A 607 26.74 17.97 7.80
C ARG A 607 26.59 16.50 7.43
N ASP A 608 27.29 16.01 6.40
CA ASP A 608 27.25 14.62 5.99
C ASP A 608 27.98 13.70 7.00
N PRO A 609 27.27 12.88 7.79
CA PRO A 609 27.92 12.03 8.80
C PRO A 609 28.86 10.99 8.17
N ILE A 610 28.54 10.51 6.96
CA ILE A 610 29.30 9.45 6.28
C ILE A 610 30.59 10.01 5.72
N GLY A 611 30.51 11.17 5.06
CA GLY A 611 31.68 11.90 4.57
C GLY A 611 32.68 12.18 5.70
N HIS A 612 32.20 12.69 6.84
CA HIS A 612 33.06 12.90 8.03
C HIS A 612 33.66 11.61 8.57
N TRP A 613 32.87 10.52 8.64
CA TRP A 613 33.34 9.23 9.13
C TRP A 613 34.50 8.68 8.30
N PHE A 614 34.26 8.48 7.00
CA PHE A 614 35.22 7.83 6.12
C PHE A 614 36.43 8.72 5.81
N LEU A 615 36.27 10.05 5.81
CA LEU A 615 37.39 10.97 5.74
C LEU A 615 38.27 10.84 6.99
N GLY A 616 37.67 10.84 8.18
CA GLY A 616 38.37 10.64 9.45
C GLY A 616 39.14 9.31 9.46
N LEU A 617 38.52 8.20 9.05
CA LEU A 617 39.21 6.91 8.94
C LEU A 617 40.38 6.93 7.96
N SER A 618 40.23 7.59 6.79
CA SER A 618 41.32 7.69 5.82
C SER A 618 42.53 8.47 6.33
N LEU A 619 42.30 9.49 7.16
CA LEU A 619 43.36 10.29 7.78
C LEU A 619 44.06 9.54 8.94
N ALA A 620 43.31 8.75 9.72
CA ALA A 620 43.88 7.92 10.79
C ALA A 620 44.95 6.95 10.25
N VAL A 621 44.75 6.41 9.05
CA VAL A 621 45.68 5.46 8.42
C VAL A 621 47.00 6.11 7.99
N LYS A 622 47.03 7.42 7.73
CA LYS A 622 48.26 8.15 7.35
C LYS A 622 49.26 8.27 8.50
N GLY A 623 48.76 8.32 9.74
CA GLY A 623 49.56 8.18 10.97
C GLY A 623 50.47 9.36 11.35
N ASP A 624 50.45 10.48 10.62
CA ASP A 624 51.15 11.70 11.04
C ASP A 624 50.33 12.48 12.08
N ARG A 625 51.02 13.18 13.01
CA ARG A 625 50.38 13.84 14.16
C ARG A 625 49.29 14.84 13.75
N GLY A 626 49.47 15.54 12.62
CA GLY A 626 48.50 16.49 12.08
C GLY A 626 47.21 15.79 11.63
N SER A 627 47.34 14.75 10.79
CA SER A 627 46.19 13.96 10.34
C SER A 627 45.46 13.24 11.46
N GLN A 628 46.15 12.83 12.54
CA GLN A 628 45.49 12.18 13.68
C GLN A 628 44.54 13.13 14.43
N ALA A 629 44.93 14.39 14.64
CA ALA A 629 44.08 15.36 15.30
C ALA A 629 42.85 15.71 14.43
N GLU A 630 43.05 15.90 13.12
CA GLU A 630 41.97 16.13 12.15
C GLU A 630 41.04 14.91 12.07
N SER A 631 41.59 13.70 12.05
CA SER A 631 40.83 12.44 12.09
C SER A 631 39.93 12.36 13.32
N ASP A 632 40.48 12.57 14.51
CA ASP A 632 39.73 12.51 15.77
C ASP A 632 38.59 13.56 15.79
N GLN A 633 38.81 14.75 15.19
CA GLN A 633 37.78 15.79 15.06
C GLN A 633 36.66 15.37 14.12
N LEU A 634 36.99 14.83 12.94
CA LEU A 634 36.02 14.39 11.94
C LEU A 634 35.18 13.20 12.43
N LEU A 635 35.80 12.22 13.09
CA LEU A 635 35.09 11.07 13.65
C LEU A 635 34.10 11.49 14.75
N ARG A 636 34.48 12.43 15.62
CA ARG A 636 33.56 13.00 16.62
C ARG A 636 32.42 13.76 15.96
N ARG A 637 32.73 14.57 14.95
CA ARG A 637 31.72 15.30 14.20
C ARG A 637 30.71 14.36 13.55
N SER A 638 31.18 13.25 13.00
CA SER A 638 30.34 12.20 12.44
C SER A 638 29.40 11.55 13.49
N LEU A 639 29.91 11.29 14.70
CA LEU A 639 29.10 10.82 15.83
C LEU A 639 28.02 11.81 16.24
N GLU A 640 28.35 13.10 16.35
CA GLU A 640 27.38 14.17 16.63
C GLU A 640 26.28 14.27 15.57
N LEU A 641 26.64 13.99 14.32
CA LEU A 641 25.72 13.99 13.17
C LEU A 641 24.93 12.68 13.03
N GLY A 642 25.14 11.71 13.92
CA GLY A 642 24.30 10.50 14.01
C GLY A 642 24.70 9.35 13.08
N ILE A 643 26.00 9.19 12.77
CA ILE A 643 26.49 8.05 11.97
C ILE A 643 26.06 6.68 12.52
N GLU A 644 25.79 6.58 13.82
CA GLU A 644 25.30 5.38 14.49
C GLU A 644 23.96 4.87 13.94
N LYS A 645 23.16 5.72 13.29
CA LYS A 645 21.93 5.31 12.60
C LYS A 645 22.20 4.54 11.30
N ILE A 646 23.38 4.74 10.71
CA ILE A 646 23.74 4.23 9.37
C ILE A 646 24.73 3.07 9.49
N LEU A 647 25.66 3.15 10.44
CA LEU A 647 26.71 2.18 10.68
C LEU A 647 26.76 1.78 12.15
N PRO A 648 27.02 0.49 12.47
CA PRO A 648 27.26 0.08 13.83
C PRO A 648 28.58 0.67 14.33
N VAL A 649 28.53 1.39 15.46
CA VAL A 649 29.71 1.89 16.18
C VAL A 649 29.77 1.25 17.56
N SER A 650 30.92 0.65 17.90
CA SER A 650 31.06 0.03 19.22
C SER A 650 31.06 1.06 20.34
N SER A 651 30.40 0.74 21.45
CA SER A 651 30.29 1.66 22.60
C SER A 651 31.65 2.03 23.19
N ASP A 652 32.63 1.12 23.12
CA ASP A 652 33.99 1.36 23.59
C ASP A 652 34.73 2.36 22.69
N PHE A 653 34.60 2.23 21.37
CA PHE A 653 35.20 3.17 20.43
C PHE A 653 34.61 4.58 20.59
N ARG A 654 33.29 4.66 20.78
CA ARG A 654 32.60 5.92 21.11
C ARG A 654 33.16 6.54 22.39
N LYS A 655 33.29 5.78 23.47
CA LYS A 655 33.85 6.27 24.74
C LYS A 655 35.28 6.76 24.57
N GLN A 656 36.11 6.06 23.79
CA GLN A 656 37.49 6.45 23.52
C GLN A 656 37.58 7.77 22.76
N LEU A 657 36.77 7.96 21.72
CA LEU A 657 36.73 9.21 20.94
C LEU A 657 36.27 10.41 21.79
N LEU A 658 35.26 10.20 22.64
CA LEU A 658 34.72 11.26 23.52
C LEU A 658 35.66 11.59 24.69
N LYS A 659 36.37 10.61 25.24
CA LYS A 659 37.31 10.83 26.37
C LYS A 659 38.46 11.76 25.98
N LYS A 660 39.02 11.61 24.78
CA LYS A 660 40.05 12.50 24.21
C LYS A 660 39.58 13.94 23.96
N GLN A 661 38.36 14.33 24.35
CA GLN A 661 37.86 15.72 24.28
C GLN A 661 37.98 16.44 25.61
N ALA A 662 37.88 15.67 26.70
CA ALA A 662 37.94 16.17 28.05
C ALA A 662 39.38 16.34 28.53
N GLU A 663 40.32 15.66 27.86
CA GLU A 663 41.77 15.83 27.95
C GLU A 663 42.23 16.83 26.89
#